data_AF-A0A8J9VDG3-F1
#
_entry.id   AF-A0A8J9VDG3-F1
#
_cell.length_a   1.000
_cell.length_b   1.000
_cell.length_c   1.000
_cell.angle_alpha   90.00
_cell.angle_beta   90.00
_cell.angle_gamma   90.00
#
_symmetry.space_group_name_H-M   'P 1'
#
loop_
_entity.id
_entity.type
_entity.pdbx_description
1 polymer ?
#
loop_
_entity_poly.entity_id
_entity_poly.type
_entity_poly.pdbx_seq_one_letter_code
_entity_poly.pdbx_strand_id
1 'polypeptide(L)'
;MRRQPSMLYLRPFMPLIVGLSLGFTLCLVCLPLLEEGCTSEGSVDQVARLRKPNSVQESSQDVLQNYNDDDFEPRIITNPKPVKSGGKQPFRARYISTELGIREKLVVGVVTSRESLDTVAVALNKTLAHYIHKLLYFTGTRNVKAPGGMYVVTHGDDRPVWEMAQTIRYINDHFHKDYDWTYLVTDNTYVQGDRVTNIFDHISMNRDVYMGKRAPFKDMDGYYCKIGHGVVLSHSVMSALQRHLDGCMETILDLQPDEWLGRCLHDVMGISCVEEFEGIDYNTYEFSSATDPDNEDSQEFQKAHTVHPIVEPTDFYRLHRRFAHIELDLAYSEIENIKAQIKNLSHKTPEGEAGLTWPIGINPPFKPQSRFDVLSWDYFTETHLYTCPDGAPKCELHGIDKMDVDDIIGTSVQRLNDKYKKQGLTFDHVRLLNGYRRFDPTRGMEYELDLLVGETGPDNLRDVVTKRVKLLRPLSQVEIIPMPYVTETTRLYVILPVTVHDREQVAKFLDSYAQVVLDIHENSMLTVVFIYDPLDAQNIQEEDVFGMLKSMITYYERKYPNAKIPWISIKTDVPTQLKIMDIISKKHPVDALFLLVTVTDELTIEFLNRCRMNTIAGWQAFFPIHFAQYSPELVYDTKPYPATVEFGREFGHFDVHAFDEACFYNSDYMTTRTELQKQRKDNEDVSETYNLYEMFLKHSNLHVFRAVEPDLRQRYMPRTCNPHLSEDLYHSCLVSQAEGLASKEQLAKLIFEHDNEIKSQSENVVKS
;
A
#
# COMPACT_ATOMS: atom_id res chain seq x y z
N MET A 1 91.12 28.97 1.03
CA MET A 1 90.31 29.04 2.27
C MET A 1 88.84 28.96 1.91
N ARG A 2 88.12 28.06 2.58
CA ARG A 2 86.72 27.65 2.33
C ARG A 2 85.73 28.84 2.27
N ARG A 3 84.83 28.83 1.28
CA ARG A 3 83.50 29.48 1.37
C ARG A 3 82.46 28.37 1.20
N GLN A 4 81.59 28.21 2.21
CA GLN A 4 80.49 27.25 2.22
C GLN A 4 79.32 27.75 1.33
N PRO A 5 78.60 26.85 0.63
CA PRO A 5 77.37 27.15 -0.06
C PRO A 5 76.17 26.57 0.70
N SER A 6 75.33 27.41 1.33
CA SER A 6 74.13 26.93 2.03
C SER A 6 72.88 27.81 1.90
N MET A 7 72.87 28.80 1.00
CA MET A 7 71.73 29.73 0.86
C MET A 7 71.03 29.73 -0.52
N LEU A 8 71.10 28.66 -1.30
CA LEU A 8 70.45 28.60 -2.62
C LEU A 8 69.35 27.54 -2.78
N TYR A 9 69.11 26.68 -1.78
CA TYR A 9 68.07 25.62 -1.85
C TYR A 9 66.73 25.95 -1.15
N LEU A 10 66.62 27.10 -0.46
CA LEU A 10 65.43 27.43 0.34
C LEU A 10 64.38 28.31 -0.35
N ARG A 11 64.65 28.83 -1.56
CA ARG A 11 63.70 29.68 -2.29
C ARG A 11 62.39 29.00 -2.76
N PRO A 12 62.37 27.73 -3.20
CA PRO A 12 61.13 27.10 -3.65
C PRO A 12 60.25 26.55 -2.50
N PHE A 13 60.79 26.41 -1.28
CA PHE A 13 60.04 25.89 -0.13
C PHE A 13 59.34 26.97 0.71
N MET A 14 59.80 28.22 0.63
CA MET A 14 59.18 29.34 1.36
C MET A 14 57.71 29.57 1.00
N PRO A 15 57.27 29.54 -0.28
CA PRO A 15 55.85 29.68 -0.62
C PRO A 15 55.01 28.53 -0.07
N LEU A 16 55.56 27.31 -0.02
CA LEU A 16 54.87 26.12 0.46
C LEU A 16 54.70 26.12 1.98
N ILE A 17 55.72 26.57 2.71
CA ILE A 17 55.65 26.76 4.16
C ILE A 17 54.68 27.90 4.51
N VAL A 18 54.74 29.01 3.77
CA VAL A 18 53.80 30.13 3.95
C VAL A 18 52.37 29.69 3.63
N GLY A 19 52.15 28.97 2.53
CA GLY A 19 50.83 28.44 2.14
C GLY A 19 50.27 27.43 3.15
N LEU A 20 51.10 26.52 3.67
CA LEU A 20 50.69 25.59 4.72
C LEU A 20 50.36 26.31 6.03
N SER A 21 51.17 27.30 6.41
CA SER A 21 50.90 28.09 7.62
C SER A 21 49.61 28.91 7.49
N LEU A 22 49.37 29.54 6.34
CA LEU A 22 48.14 30.28 6.04
C LEU A 22 46.93 29.35 6.04
N GLY A 23 47.04 28.18 5.39
CA GLY A 23 45.99 27.16 5.37
C GLY A 23 45.64 26.66 6.77
N PHE A 24 46.65 26.39 7.61
CA PHE A 24 46.43 25.96 8.99
C PHE A 24 45.79 27.07 9.84
N THR A 25 46.22 28.32 9.69
CA THR A 25 45.61 29.45 10.39
C THR A 25 44.18 29.71 9.94
N LEU A 26 43.88 29.58 8.64
CA LEU A 26 42.52 29.74 8.12
C LEU A 26 41.61 28.60 8.61
N CYS A 27 42.14 27.38 8.70
CA CYS A 27 41.41 26.23 9.24
C CYS A 27 41.10 26.39 10.74
N LEU A 28 42.06 26.87 11.53
CA LEU A 28 41.88 27.18 12.95
C LEU A 28 40.91 28.36 13.20
N VAL A 29 40.85 29.34 12.29
CA VAL A 29 39.91 30.46 12.37
C VAL A 29 38.51 30.07 11.90
N CYS A 30 38.39 29.13 10.96
CA CYS A 30 37.10 28.62 10.47
C CYS A 30 36.51 27.49 11.32
N LEU A 31 37.31 26.82 12.16
CA LEU A 31 36.86 25.76 13.07
C LEU A 31 35.71 26.21 14.01
N PRO A 32 35.75 27.40 14.67
CA PRO A 32 34.65 27.89 15.49
C PRO A 32 33.39 28.27 14.69
N LEU A 33 33.53 28.61 13.40
CA LEU A 33 32.41 28.94 12.49
C LEU A 33 31.72 27.70 11.90
N LEU A 34 32.40 26.55 11.91
CA LEU A 34 31.87 25.25 11.52
C LEU A 34 31.34 24.45 12.72
N GLU A 35 31.85 24.71 13.94
CA GLU A 35 31.41 24.05 15.18
C GLU A 35 30.09 24.61 15.77
N GLU A 36 29.63 25.80 15.38
CA GLU A 36 28.28 26.30 15.76
C GLU A 36 27.13 25.51 15.11
N GLY A 37 27.41 24.52 14.27
CA GLY A 37 26.43 23.57 13.76
C GLY A 37 26.42 22.19 14.43
N CYS A 38 27.47 21.79 15.16
CA CYS A 38 27.66 20.37 15.52
C CYS A 38 28.48 20.15 16.80
N THR A 39 28.14 20.77 17.94
CA THR A 39 28.48 20.19 19.26
C THR A 39 27.42 20.56 20.32
N SER A 40 26.45 19.67 20.51
CA SER A 40 25.69 19.60 21.76
C SER A 40 25.78 18.17 22.28
N GLU A 41 26.89 17.85 22.96
CA GLU A 41 26.93 16.75 23.91
C GLU A 41 26.13 17.16 25.15
N GLY A 42 24.83 16.96 25.05
CA GLY A 42 23.85 17.08 26.11
C GLY A 42 22.92 15.88 26.06
N SER A 43 23.33 14.81 26.76
CA SER A 43 22.50 13.69 27.22
C SER A 43 21.78 12.83 26.17
N VAL A 44 22.33 11.64 26.00
CA VAL A 44 21.78 10.42 25.37
C VAL A 44 20.51 9.89 26.08
N ASP A 45 19.87 10.66 26.96
CA ASP A 45 18.76 10.22 27.82
C ASP A 45 17.36 10.74 27.42
N GLN A 46 17.22 11.57 26.37
CA GLN A 46 15.91 12.10 25.97
C GLN A 46 15.28 11.45 24.73
N VAL A 47 16.00 10.60 23.98
CA VAL A 47 15.44 9.95 22.77
C VAL A 47 14.82 8.57 23.07
N ALA A 48 15.02 8.02 24.28
CA ALA A 48 14.34 6.81 24.72
C ALA A 48 12.86 7.03 25.16
N ARG A 49 12.34 8.27 25.07
CA ARG A 49 10.97 8.64 25.52
C ARG A 49 9.97 9.01 24.41
N LEU A 50 10.24 8.71 23.14
CA LEU A 50 9.25 8.86 22.08
C LEU A 50 9.21 7.64 21.15
N ARG A 51 8.72 6.52 21.70
CA ARG A 51 7.89 5.48 21.06
C ARG A 51 8.02 4.18 21.86
N LYS A 52 7.16 4.04 22.87
CA LYS A 52 6.59 2.74 23.20
C LYS A 52 5.07 2.84 23.17
N PRO A 53 4.38 1.79 22.69
CA PRO A 53 2.95 1.83 22.47
C PRO A 53 2.21 1.86 23.80
N ASN A 54 1.05 2.50 23.78
CA ASN A 54 0.02 2.35 24.79
C ASN A 54 -0.27 0.86 24.95
N SER A 55 0.20 0.26 26.05
CA SER A 55 -0.41 -0.95 26.58
C SER A 55 -0.04 -1.22 28.05
N VAL A 56 -0.89 -0.79 28.99
CA VAL A 56 -1.44 -1.57 30.12
C VAL A 56 -1.86 -0.63 31.26
N GLN A 57 -3.15 -0.74 31.60
CA GLN A 57 -3.87 -0.02 32.64
C GLN A 57 -3.41 -0.35 34.06
N GLU A 58 -3.66 0.64 34.91
CA GLU A 58 -3.53 0.69 36.36
C GLU A 58 -4.28 -0.44 37.07
N SER A 59 -3.83 -0.75 38.28
CA SER A 59 -4.78 -1.18 39.31
C SER A 59 -4.61 -0.33 40.56
N SER A 60 -5.72 0.31 40.92
CA SER A 60 -6.15 0.74 42.25
C SER A 60 -5.28 1.77 42.97
N GLN A 61 -5.76 3.02 42.92
CA GLN A 61 -5.66 3.94 44.04
C GLN A 61 -6.46 3.36 45.22
N ASP A 62 -5.76 2.65 46.10
CA ASP A 62 -5.99 2.82 47.53
C ASP A 62 -4.62 2.84 48.19
N VAL A 63 -4.43 3.77 49.12
CA VAL A 63 -3.16 4.11 49.80
C VAL A 63 -2.29 5.13 49.08
N LEU A 64 -2.86 6.31 48.78
CA LEU A 64 -2.10 7.56 48.79
C LEU A 64 -1.86 7.96 50.26
N GLN A 65 -0.81 7.41 50.86
CA GLN A 65 -0.06 8.07 51.94
C GLN A 65 1.21 7.29 52.29
N ASN A 66 2.34 7.99 52.20
CA ASN A 66 3.70 7.63 52.66
C ASN A 66 4.52 6.67 51.79
N TYR A 67 5.23 7.18 50.77
CA TYR A 67 6.57 6.65 50.46
C TYR A 67 7.51 7.78 50.03
N ASN A 68 8.70 7.78 50.61
CA ASN A 68 9.77 8.78 50.46
C ASN A 68 10.46 8.66 49.09
N ASP A 69 11.13 9.73 48.65
CA ASP A 69 11.91 9.87 47.41
C ASP A 69 13.03 8.84 47.16
N ASP A 70 13.26 7.88 48.08
CA ASP A 70 14.37 6.91 47.99
C ASP A 70 14.04 5.63 47.20
N ASP A 71 12.81 5.45 46.69
CA ASP A 71 12.39 4.22 45.97
C ASP A 71 12.61 4.24 44.44
N PHE A 72 13.23 5.31 43.89
CA PHE A 72 13.44 5.47 42.44
C PHE A 72 14.86 5.13 41.95
N GLU A 73 15.59 4.24 42.62
CA GLU A 73 16.83 3.68 42.06
C GLU A 73 16.59 2.32 41.37
N PRO A 74 16.89 2.18 40.06
CA PRO A 74 16.73 0.91 39.36
C PRO A 74 17.76 -0.12 39.85
N ARG A 75 17.29 -1.14 40.59
CA ARG A 75 18.11 -2.29 40.98
C ARG A 75 18.10 -3.35 39.89
N ILE A 76 19.24 -3.53 39.21
CA ILE A 76 19.45 -4.59 38.24
C ILE A 76 19.56 -5.93 38.99
N ILE A 77 18.55 -6.79 38.87
CA ILE A 77 18.56 -8.16 39.43
C ILE A 77 19.28 -9.07 38.42
N THR A 78 20.53 -9.43 38.72
CA THR A 78 21.39 -10.21 37.82
C THR A 78 21.12 -11.72 37.81
N ASN A 79 20.14 -12.22 38.57
CA ASN A 79 19.75 -13.63 38.56
C ASN A 79 18.26 -13.83 38.90
N PRO A 80 17.36 -13.93 37.90
CA PRO A 80 15.97 -14.28 38.15
C PRO A 80 15.85 -15.78 38.46
N LYS A 81 15.24 -16.14 39.60
CA LYS A 81 14.83 -17.53 39.86
C LYS A 81 13.61 -17.87 38.98
N PRO A 82 13.53 -19.08 38.39
CA PRO A 82 12.42 -19.43 37.51
C PRO A 82 11.11 -19.57 38.30
N VAL A 83 10.09 -18.83 37.88
CA VAL A 83 8.70 -18.99 38.36
C VAL A 83 8.11 -20.23 37.70
N LYS A 84 7.63 -21.18 38.51
CA LYS A 84 6.92 -22.37 38.01
C LYS A 84 5.57 -21.93 37.43
N SER A 85 5.40 -22.00 36.12
CA SER A 85 4.11 -21.79 35.46
C SER A 85 3.19 -22.99 35.70
N GLY A 86 2.22 -22.83 36.60
CA GLY A 86 1.06 -23.72 36.64
C GLY A 86 0.23 -23.51 35.38
N GLY A 87 -0.01 -24.58 34.63
CA GLY A 87 -0.73 -24.54 33.35
C GLY A 87 -2.12 -23.93 33.48
N LYS A 88 -2.29 -22.73 32.92
CA LYS A 88 -3.58 -22.25 32.42
C LYS A 88 -3.46 -22.16 30.90
N GLN A 89 -4.47 -22.68 30.22
CA GLN A 89 -4.66 -22.62 28.77
C GLN A 89 -4.33 -21.21 28.25
N PRO A 90 -3.63 -21.08 27.10
CA PRO A 90 -3.28 -19.77 26.58
C PRO A 90 -4.56 -18.96 26.32
N PHE A 91 -4.70 -17.84 27.02
CA PHE A 91 -5.74 -16.86 26.76
C PHE A 91 -5.46 -16.29 25.37
N ARG A 92 -6.29 -16.65 24.39
CA ARG A 92 -6.21 -16.09 23.04
C ARG A 92 -6.59 -14.61 23.16
N ALA A 93 -5.62 -13.71 23.02
CA ALA A 93 -5.85 -12.28 23.09
C ALA A 93 -6.98 -11.86 22.14
N ARG A 94 -8.05 -11.27 22.69
CA ARG A 94 -9.07 -10.56 21.91
C ARG A 94 -8.66 -9.09 21.91
N TYR A 95 -8.00 -8.65 20.84
CA TYR A 95 -7.57 -7.27 20.50
C TYR A 95 -6.90 -6.42 21.62
N ILE A 96 -5.81 -5.73 21.27
CA ILE A 96 -5.06 -4.85 22.18
C ILE A 96 -5.96 -3.79 22.83
N SER A 97 -6.93 -3.23 22.13
CA SER A 97 -7.83 -2.19 22.66
C SER A 97 -8.64 -2.66 23.89
N THR A 98 -9.16 -3.88 23.84
CA THR A 98 -9.97 -4.47 24.93
C THR A 98 -9.14 -4.79 26.17
N GLU A 99 -7.89 -5.23 26.01
CA GLU A 99 -6.96 -5.50 27.13
C GLU A 99 -6.46 -4.21 27.80
N LEU A 100 -6.61 -3.07 27.13
CA LEU A 100 -6.20 -1.76 27.61
C LEU A 100 -7.33 -0.90 28.13
N GLY A 101 -8.56 -1.45 28.13
CA GLY A 101 -9.75 -0.70 28.47
C GLY A 101 -9.92 0.56 27.63
N ILE A 102 -9.43 0.55 26.38
CA ILE A 102 -9.67 1.63 25.43
C ILE A 102 -11.14 1.56 25.04
N ARG A 103 -11.90 2.56 25.49
CA ARG A 103 -13.31 2.73 25.15
C ARG A 103 -13.46 3.28 23.75
N GLU A 104 -14.52 2.85 23.08
CA GLU A 104 -14.98 3.47 21.85
C GLU A 104 -15.80 4.74 22.17
N LYS A 105 -15.80 5.72 21.27
CA LYS A 105 -16.39 7.02 21.59
C LYS A 105 -17.92 6.98 21.68
N LEU A 106 -18.60 6.34 20.73
CA LEU A 106 -20.06 6.52 20.53
C LEU A 106 -20.79 5.19 20.27
N VAL A 107 -21.85 4.94 21.04
CA VAL A 107 -22.88 3.94 20.74
C VAL A 107 -24.19 4.64 20.35
N VAL A 108 -24.81 4.20 19.27
CA VAL A 108 -26.09 4.76 18.80
C VAL A 108 -27.21 3.74 18.93
N GLY A 109 -28.27 4.16 19.64
CA GLY A 109 -29.51 3.41 19.77
C GLY A 109 -30.64 4.06 18.99
N VAL A 110 -31.20 3.32 18.04
CA VAL A 110 -32.34 3.74 17.22
C VAL A 110 -33.60 3.04 17.72
N VAL A 111 -34.58 3.81 18.20
CA VAL A 111 -35.90 3.26 18.57
C VAL A 111 -36.77 3.21 17.31
N THR A 112 -37.36 2.04 17.04
CA THR A 112 -38.08 1.75 15.78
C THR A 112 -39.29 0.84 15.99
N SER A 113 -40.30 0.98 15.13
CA SER A 113 -41.50 0.15 15.16
C SER A 113 -41.46 -0.97 14.11
N ARG A 114 -42.40 -1.91 14.19
CA ARG A 114 -42.50 -3.01 13.24
C ARG A 114 -42.78 -2.53 11.80
N GLU A 115 -43.54 -1.45 11.66
CA GLU A 115 -43.95 -0.91 10.35
C GLU A 115 -42.79 -0.20 9.64
N SER A 116 -41.91 0.48 10.39
CA SER A 116 -40.82 1.28 9.87
C SER A 116 -39.48 0.53 9.79
N LEU A 117 -39.34 -0.61 10.50
CA LEU A 117 -38.09 -1.38 10.54
C LEU A 117 -37.62 -1.83 9.14
N ASP A 118 -38.53 -2.32 8.29
CA ASP A 118 -38.20 -2.82 6.95
C ASP A 118 -38.10 -1.70 5.90
N THR A 119 -38.42 -0.45 6.25
CA THR A 119 -38.52 0.68 5.31
C THR A 119 -37.59 1.83 5.71
N VAL A 120 -38.04 2.69 6.62
CA VAL A 120 -37.34 3.90 7.04
C VAL A 120 -36.07 3.57 7.83
N ALA A 121 -36.12 2.57 8.72
CA ALA A 121 -34.95 2.19 9.51
C ALA A 121 -33.82 1.61 8.63
N VAL A 122 -34.15 0.91 7.54
CA VAL A 122 -33.16 0.44 6.54
C VAL A 122 -32.50 1.63 5.84
N ALA A 123 -33.25 2.69 5.52
CA ALA A 123 -32.71 3.89 4.90
C ALA A 123 -31.80 4.68 5.85
N LEU A 124 -32.17 4.80 7.13
CA LEU A 124 -31.30 5.33 8.17
C LEU A 124 -30.02 4.48 8.32
N ASN A 125 -30.13 3.15 8.32
CA ASN A 125 -28.96 2.26 8.44
C ASN A 125 -27.96 2.49 7.30
N LYS A 126 -28.43 2.53 6.06
CA LYS A 126 -27.57 2.73 4.89
C LYS A 126 -26.90 4.10 4.84
N THR A 127 -27.49 5.12 5.47
CA THR A 127 -26.94 6.49 5.49
C THR A 127 -26.04 6.74 6.69
N LEU A 128 -26.25 6.06 7.82
CA LEU A 128 -25.55 6.32 9.08
C LEU A 128 -24.47 5.27 9.43
N ALA A 129 -24.65 4.00 9.07
CA ALA A 129 -23.79 2.90 9.54
C ALA A 129 -22.31 3.02 9.10
N HIS A 130 -22.03 3.77 8.03
CA HIS A 130 -20.67 4.00 7.57
C HIS A 130 -19.86 4.95 8.47
N TYR A 131 -20.54 5.78 9.26
CA TYR A 131 -19.91 6.77 10.15
C TYR A 131 -19.79 6.27 11.60
N ILE A 132 -20.50 5.20 11.96
CA ILE A 132 -20.69 4.78 13.35
C ILE A 132 -20.28 3.33 13.53
N HIS A 133 -19.36 3.09 14.47
CA HIS A 133 -18.87 1.75 14.78
C HIS A 133 -19.96 0.82 15.33
N LYS A 134 -20.85 1.35 16.20
CA LYS A 134 -21.91 0.57 16.84
C LYS A 134 -23.28 1.24 16.72
N LEU A 135 -24.09 0.68 15.82
CA LEU A 135 -25.47 1.07 15.58
C LEU A 135 -26.43 -0.07 15.95
N LEU A 136 -27.37 0.20 16.85
CA LEU A 136 -28.32 -0.76 17.40
C LEU A 136 -29.75 -0.28 17.12
N TYR A 137 -30.62 -1.21 16.73
CA TYR A 137 -32.03 -0.94 16.51
C TYR A 137 -32.87 -1.64 17.58
N PHE A 138 -33.80 -0.92 18.19
CA PHE A 138 -34.63 -1.40 19.28
C PHE A 138 -36.09 -1.39 18.88
N THR A 139 -36.78 -2.50 19.11
CA THR A 139 -38.23 -2.61 18.87
C THR A 139 -38.95 -3.31 20.02
N GLY A 140 -40.13 -2.83 20.37
CA GLY A 140 -41.03 -3.46 21.32
C GLY A 140 -41.55 -4.83 20.85
N THR A 141 -41.59 -5.07 19.54
CA THR A 141 -42.29 -6.24 18.98
C THR A 141 -41.47 -7.53 19.09
N ARG A 142 -42.14 -8.65 19.41
CA ARG A 142 -41.48 -9.98 19.50
C ARG A 142 -41.32 -10.63 18.12
N ASN A 143 -40.27 -11.43 17.97
CA ASN A 143 -40.01 -12.29 16.80
C ASN A 143 -39.88 -11.53 15.46
N VAL A 144 -39.24 -10.36 15.46
CA VAL A 144 -38.97 -9.63 14.22
C VAL A 144 -37.74 -10.19 13.53
N LYS A 145 -37.84 -10.43 12.22
CA LYS A 145 -36.70 -10.86 11.42
C LYS A 145 -35.85 -9.63 11.10
N ALA A 146 -34.62 -9.59 11.60
CA ALA A 146 -33.70 -8.49 11.33
C ALA A 146 -33.36 -8.41 9.83
N PRO A 147 -33.42 -7.20 9.22
CA PRO A 147 -32.89 -6.98 7.87
C PRO A 147 -31.38 -7.28 7.81
N GLY A 148 -30.88 -7.64 6.63
CA GLY A 148 -29.47 -8.03 6.44
C GLY A 148 -28.52 -6.90 6.84
N GLY A 149 -27.57 -7.20 7.73
CA GLY A 149 -26.56 -6.24 8.20
C GLY A 149 -27.01 -5.31 9.33
N MET A 150 -28.22 -5.48 9.88
CA MET A 150 -28.71 -4.70 11.02
C MET A 150 -28.70 -5.53 12.31
N TYR A 151 -28.30 -4.90 13.43
CA TYR A 151 -28.41 -5.47 14.77
C TYR A 151 -29.70 -4.99 15.43
N VAL A 152 -30.72 -5.86 15.45
CA VAL A 152 -32.04 -5.56 16.01
C VAL A 152 -32.23 -6.28 17.34
N VAL A 153 -32.62 -5.54 18.38
CA VAL A 153 -32.92 -6.00 19.73
C VAL A 153 -34.42 -5.85 19.98
N THR A 154 -35.04 -6.91 20.48
CA THR A 154 -36.49 -6.95 20.72
C THR A 154 -36.78 -7.02 22.22
N HIS A 155 -37.59 -6.09 22.75
CA HIS A 155 -37.92 -6.03 24.19
C HIS A 155 -39.22 -6.76 24.56
N GLY A 156 -40.12 -6.95 23.59
CA GLY A 156 -41.35 -7.70 23.78
C GLY A 156 -42.47 -6.98 24.52
N ASP A 157 -42.41 -5.65 24.59
CA ASP A 157 -43.43 -4.71 25.09
C ASP A 157 -43.42 -3.45 24.20
N ASP A 158 -44.56 -3.13 23.59
CA ASP A 158 -44.72 -2.04 22.61
C ASP A 158 -45.12 -0.70 23.26
N ARG A 159 -45.19 -0.62 24.59
CA ARG A 159 -45.50 0.65 25.28
C ARG A 159 -44.30 1.62 25.16
N PRO A 160 -44.46 2.84 24.60
CA PRO A 160 -43.33 3.71 24.25
C PRO A 160 -42.36 4.01 25.41
N VAL A 161 -42.88 4.29 26.60
CA VAL A 161 -42.06 4.55 27.80
C VAL A 161 -41.29 3.30 28.23
N TRP A 162 -41.93 2.13 28.17
CA TRP A 162 -41.29 0.84 28.49
C TRP A 162 -40.22 0.47 27.47
N GLU A 163 -40.48 0.69 26.18
CA GLU A 163 -39.53 0.46 25.12
C GLU A 163 -38.27 1.32 25.29
N MET A 164 -38.43 2.62 25.60
CA MET A 164 -37.30 3.51 25.88
C MET A 164 -36.54 3.08 27.14
N ALA A 165 -37.24 2.74 28.23
CA ALA A 165 -36.60 2.28 29.47
C ALA A 165 -35.79 1.00 29.26
N GLN A 166 -36.34 0.02 28.53
CA GLN A 166 -35.65 -1.22 28.20
C GLN A 166 -34.49 -1.00 27.24
N THR A 167 -34.60 -0.04 26.32
CA THR A 167 -33.50 0.38 25.42
C THR A 167 -32.32 0.92 26.24
N ILE A 168 -32.58 1.86 27.15
CA ILE A 168 -31.57 2.43 28.05
C ILE A 168 -30.93 1.33 28.90
N ARG A 169 -31.75 0.45 29.49
CA ARG A 169 -31.28 -0.69 30.29
C ARG A 169 -30.35 -1.60 29.47
N TYR A 170 -30.77 -1.96 28.26
CA TYR A 170 -29.98 -2.85 27.42
C TYR A 170 -28.64 -2.25 27.02
N ILE A 171 -28.64 -0.99 26.57
CA ILE A 171 -27.39 -0.28 26.23
C ILE A 171 -26.48 -0.24 27.45
N ASN A 172 -27.06 0.05 28.61
CA ASN A 172 -26.29 0.22 29.81
C ASN A 172 -25.71 -1.11 30.34
N ASP A 173 -26.44 -2.22 30.22
CA ASP A 173 -25.96 -3.54 30.65
C ASP A 173 -24.86 -4.11 29.73
N HIS A 174 -24.88 -3.77 28.42
CA HIS A 174 -23.98 -4.37 27.43
C HIS A 174 -22.85 -3.46 26.95
N PHE A 175 -23.05 -2.14 26.93
CA PHE A 175 -22.16 -1.19 26.24
C PHE A 175 -21.66 -0.05 27.13
N HIS A 176 -22.24 0.18 28.31
CA HIS A 176 -21.83 1.29 29.18
C HIS A 176 -20.33 1.30 29.49
N LYS A 177 -19.70 0.14 29.68
CA LYS A 177 -18.28 0.04 30.06
C LYS A 177 -17.33 0.29 28.88
N ASP A 178 -17.80 0.01 27.67
CA ASP A 178 -17.00 0.01 26.46
C ASP A 178 -17.14 1.32 25.67
N TYR A 179 -18.16 2.13 25.98
CA TYR A 179 -18.48 3.38 25.26
C TYR A 179 -18.60 4.60 26.18
N ASP A 180 -18.13 5.75 25.70
CA ASP A 180 -18.15 7.01 26.45
C ASP A 180 -19.44 7.82 26.27
N TRP A 181 -20.04 7.76 25.08
CA TRP A 181 -21.24 8.52 24.72
C TRP A 181 -22.33 7.60 24.21
N THR A 182 -23.56 7.83 24.66
CA THR A 182 -24.75 7.18 24.13
C THR A 182 -25.59 8.22 23.39
N TYR A 183 -25.92 7.94 22.14
CA TYR A 183 -26.79 8.78 21.34
C TYR A 183 -28.06 8.02 20.96
N LEU A 184 -29.20 8.55 21.37
CA LEU A 184 -30.52 7.96 21.16
C LEU A 184 -31.29 8.75 20.11
N VAL A 185 -31.87 8.05 19.15
CA VAL A 185 -32.64 8.66 18.06
C VAL A 185 -33.78 7.76 17.63
N THR A 186 -34.77 8.31 16.93
CA THR A 186 -35.84 7.54 16.28
C THR A 186 -35.49 7.20 14.84
N ASP A 187 -36.13 6.18 14.30
CA ASP A 187 -35.95 5.78 12.90
C ASP A 187 -36.37 6.84 11.87
N ASN A 188 -37.34 7.71 12.20
CA ASN A 188 -37.85 8.78 11.34
C ASN A 188 -37.01 10.07 11.36
N THR A 189 -35.71 9.96 11.65
CA THR A 189 -34.81 11.10 11.83
C THR A 189 -33.55 10.88 11.02
N TYR A 190 -33.26 11.78 10.10
CA TYR A 190 -31.99 11.77 9.39
C TYR A 190 -30.92 12.39 10.28
N VAL A 191 -29.78 11.71 10.36
CA VAL A 191 -28.64 12.10 11.16
C VAL A 191 -27.45 12.30 10.22
N GLN A 192 -26.83 13.48 10.27
CA GLN A 192 -25.53 13.69 9.64
C GLN A 192 -24.47 13.05 10.57
N GLY A 193 -23.96 11.89 10.17
CA GLY A 193 -23.09 11.06 11.01
C GLY A 193 -21.79 11.76 11.45
N ASP A 194 -21.07 12.38 10.52
CA ASP A 194 -19.77 13.03 10.74
C ASP A 194 -19.86 14.22 11.71
N ARG A 195 -20.87 15.08 11.53
CA ARG A 195 -21.15 16.22 12.42
C ARG A 195 -21.50 15.75 13.82
N VAL A 196 -22.32 14.70 13.94
CA VAL A 196 -22.67 14.14 15.26
C VAL A 196 -21.45 13.53 15.94
N THR A 197 -20.59 12.82 15.22
CA THR A 197 -19.35 12.29 15.81
C THR A 197 -18.40 13.40 16.26
N ASN A 198 -18.32 14.52 15.52
CA ASN A 198 -17.47 15.66 15.85
C ASN A 198 -17.88 16.37 17.15
N ILE A 199 -19.15 16.28 17.58
CA ILE A 199 -19.59 16.83 18.88
C ILE A 199 -18.78 16.20 20.03
N PHE A 200 -18.53 14.89 19.96
CA PHE A 200 -17.90 14.14 21.05
C PHE A 200 -16.39 14.29 21.11
N ASP A 201 -15.76 14.80 20.04
CA ASP A 201 -14.31 14.97 19.96
C ASP A 201 -13.79 16.11 20.83
N HIS A 202 -14.68 17.02 21.25
CA HIS A 202 -14.31 18.24 21.97
C HIS A 202 -14.83 18.27 23.41
N ILE A 203 -15.65 17.28 23.82
CA ILE A 203 -16.24 17.21 25.16
C ILE A 203 -15.57 16.10 25.97
N SER A 204 -15.12 16.44 27.18
CA SER A 204 -14.53 15.44 28.10
C SER A 204 -15.58 14.49 28.69
N MET A 205 -15.22 13.21 28.82
CA MET A 205 -16.11 12.11 29.27
C MET A 205 -16.65 12.27 30.69
N ASN A 206 -15.97 13.04 31.54
CA ASN A 206 -16.29 13.20 32.97
C ASN A 206 -17.37 14.26 33.24
N ARG A 207 -18.01 14.81 32.20
CA ARG A 207 -19.07 15.82 32.33
C ARG A 207 -20.44 15.17 32.28
N ASP A 208 -21.36 15.71 33.07
CA ASP A 208 -22.78 15.34 33.03
C ASP A 208 -23.43 16.11 31.87
N VAL A 209 -23.65 15.42 30.75
CA VAL A 209 -24.18 16.04 29.54
C VAL A 209 -25.46 15.33 29.12
N TYR A 210 -26.53 16.13 29.05
CA TYR A 210 -27.83 15.76 28.51
C TYR A 210 -28.23 16.82 27.47
N MET A 211 -28.01 16.51 26.19
CA MET A 211 -28.04 17.50 25.11
C MET A 211 -28.93 17.04 23.96
N GLY A 212 -29.66 17.98 23.34
CA GLY A 212 -30.61 17.70 22.27
C GLY A 212 -31.57 18.86 22.05
N LYS A 213 -32.66 18.62 21.30
CA LYS A 213 -33.69 19.66 21.08
C LYS A 213 -34.50 19.91 22.34
N ARG A 214 -34.34 21.09 22.98
CA ARG A 214 -35.03 21.42 24.23
C ARG A 214 -36.53 21.65 24.05
N ALA A 215 -37.32 21.14 24.98
CA ALA A 215 -38.75 21.40 25.14
C ALA A 215 -39.06 21.65 26.63
N PRO A 216 -39.91 22.63 26.97
CA PRO A 216 -40.25 22.93 28.36
C PRO A 216 -41.20 21.88 28.95
N PHE A 217 -41.03 21.55 30.23
CA PHE A 217 -42.03 20.76 30.95
C PHE A 217 -43.33 21.55 31.15
N LYS A 218 -44.47 20.85 31.25
CA LYS A 218 -45.77 21.50 31.46
C LYS A 218 -46.01 21.91 32.92
N ASP A 219 -45.55 21.09 33.86
CA ASP A 219 -45.93 21.17 35.28
C ASP A 219 -44.74 21.41 36.22
N MET A 220 -43.53 21.63 35.70
CA MET A 220 -42.31 21.88 36.48
C MET A 220 -41.34 22.81 35.75
N ASP A 221 -40.42 23.41 36.50
CA ASP A 221 -39.36 24.24 35.93
C ASP A 221 -38.22 23.36 35.41
N GLY A 222 -37.94 23.44 34.11
CA GLY A 222 -36.88 22.68 33.46
C GLY A 222 -37.18 22.39 31.99
N TYR A 223 -36.24 21.71 31.34
CA TYR A 223 -36.37 21.30 29.94
C TYR A 223 -36.01 19.83 29.75
N TYR A 224 -36.71 19.15 28.85
CA TYR A 224 -36.38 17.81 28.37
C TYR A 224 -35.98 17.85 26.90
N CYS A 225 -35.21 16.85 26.45
CA CYS A 225 -34.78 16.73 25.07
C CYS A 225 -35.75 15.84 24.29
N LYS A 226 -36.18 16.27 23.11
CA LYS A 226 -36.99 15.46 22.20
C LYS A 226 -36.14 14.38 21.52
N ILE A 227 -36.49 13.10 21.68
CA ILE A 227 -35.77 11.98 21.06
C ILE A 227 -35.89 11.98 19.53
N GLY A 228 -36.99 12.54 19.01
CA GLY A 228 -37.19 12.72 17.58
C GLY A 228 -36.09 13.56 16.92
N HIS A 229 -35.38 14.41 17.64
CA HIS A 229 -34.26 15.17 17.07
C HIS A 229 -32.88 14.63 17.47
N GLY A 230 -32.83 13.47 18.13
CA GLY A 230 -31.61 12.91 18.70
C GLY A 230 -31.27 13.49 20.07
N VAL A 231 -30.80 12.62 20.96
CA VAL A 231 -30.46 12.92 22.35
C VAL A 231 -29.10 12.33 22.69
N VAL A 232 -28.22 13.17 23.22
CA VAL A 232 -26.89 12.81 23.70
C VAL A 232 -26.91 12.61 25.21
N LEU A 233 -26.35 11.49 25.66
CA LEU A 233 -26.18 11.14 27.06
C LEU A 233 -24.70 10.79 27.31
N SER A 234 -24.08 11.44 28.29
CA SER A 234 -22.73 11.08 28.73
C SER A 234 -22.69 9.78 29.53
N HIS A 235 -21.52 9.18 29.64
CA HIS A 235 -21.29 7.98 30.45
C HIS A 235 -21.77 8.14 31.91
N SER A 236 -21.50 9.29 32.54
CA SER A 236 -21.93 9.55 33.92
C SER A 236 -23.46 9.58 34.07
N VAL A 237 -24.15 10.15 33.09
CA VAL A 237 -25.61 10.18 33.03
C VAL A 237 -26.18 8.77 32.84
N MET A 238 -25.61 7.96 31.95
CA MET A 238 -26.00 6.56 31.77
C MET A 238 -25.79 5.72 33.04
N SER A 239 -24.68 5.95 33.76
CA SER A 239 -24.38 5.28 35.04
C SER A 239 -25.34 5.65 36.16
N ALA A 240 -25.80 6.92 36.19
CA ALA A 240 -26.80 7.37 37.14
C ALA A 240 -28.17 6.74 36.82
N LEU A 241 -28.56 6.72 35.54
CA LEU A 241 -29.76 6.05 35.08
C LEU A 241 -29.74 4.57 35.47
N GLN A 242 -28.63 3.84 35.32
CA GLN A 242 -28.52 2.43 35.72
C GLN A 242 -29.02 2.16 37.14
N ARG A 243 -28.63 3.03 38.08
CA ARG A 243 -28.87 2.82 39.51
C ARG A 243 -30.30 3.17 39.92
N HIS A 244 -30.98 4.01 39.14
CA HIS A 244 -32.26 4.61 39.51
C HIS A 244 -33.39 4.32 38.49
N LEU A 245 -33.11 3.59 37.41
CA LEU A 245 -34.06 3.32 36.33
C LEU A 245 -35.32 2.61 36.85
N ASP A 246 -35.17 1.63 37.75
CA ASP A 246 -36.30 0.89 38.32
C ASP A 246 -37.25 1.82 39.10
N GLY A 247 -36.71 2.80 39.84
CA GLY A 247 -37.52 3.82 40.53
C GLY A 247 -38.23 4.78 39.57
N CYS A 248 -37.57 5.15 38.46
CA CYS A 248 -38.20 5.96 37.40
C CYS A 248 -39.33 5.21 36.67
N MET A 249 -39.29 3.88 36.61
CA MET A 249 -40.35 3.06 36.00
C MET A 249 -41.58 2.88 36.91
N GLU A 250 -41.45 3.04 38.23
CA GLU A 250 -42.59 2.98 39.15
C GLU A 250 -43.50 4.22 39.04
N THR A 251 -42.94 5.34 38.56
CA THR A 251 -43.61 6.64 38.45
C THR A 251 -43.94 6.97 36.99
N ILE A 252 -44.55 6.03 36.25
CA ILE A 252 -45.03 6.31 34.88
C ILE A 252 -46.33 7.11 34.98
N LEU A 253 -46.20 8.43 35.06
CA LEU A 253 -47.32 9.38 34.99
C LEU A 253 -47.54 9.91 33.56
N ASP A 254 -46.50 9.88 32.73
CA ASP A 254 -46.48 10.49 31.40
C ASP A 254 -46.73 9.49 30.27
N LEU A 255 -47.39 9.98 29.21
CA LEU A 255 -47.66 9.22 27.98
C LEU A 255 -46.54 9.38 26.92
N GLN A 256 -45.58 10.29 27.14
CA GLN A 256 -44.51 10.59 26.17
C GLN A 256 -43.14 10.14 26.70
N PRO A 257 -42.38 9.33 25.94
CA PRO A 257 -41.11 8.76 26.42
C PRO A 257 -40.04 9.84 26.70
N ASP A 258 -40.00 10.89 25.89
CA ASP A 258 -39.04 12.00 25.99
C ASP A 258 -39.19 12.80 27.29
N GLU A 259 -40.45 13.08 27.65
CA GLU A 259 -40.78 13.82 28.88
C GLU A 259 -40.47 12.96 30.11
N TRP A 260 -40.80 11.66 30.06
CA TRP A 260 -40.46 10.71 31.12
C TRP A 260 -38.94 10.63 31.37
N LEU A 261 -38.12 10.50 30.32
CA LEU A 261 -36.67 10.47 30.46
C LEU A 261 -36.13 11.77 31.07
N GLY A 262 -36.63 12.92 30.59
CA GLY A 262 -36.26 14.23 31.13
C GLY A 262 -36.59 14.37 32.62
N ARG A 263 -37.79 13.96 33.05
CA ARG A 263 -38.19 13.97 34.47
C ARG A 263 -37.31 13.04 35.32
N CYS A 264 -37.05 11.83 34.85
CA CYS A 264 -36.17 10.89 35.54
C CYS A 264 -34.76 11.49 35.76
N LEU A 265 -34.19 12.12 34.74
CA LEU A 265 -32.88 12.77 34.84
C LEU A 265 -32.89 13.99 35.76
N HIS A 266 -33.96 14.77 35.73
CA HIS A 266 -34.15 15.91 36.63
C HIS A 266 -34.25 15.46 38.09
N ASP A 267 -35.04 14.43 38.38
CA ASP A 267 -35.27 13.92 39.73
C ASP A 267 -34.02 13.22 40.32
N VAL A 268 -33.26 12.49 39.49
CA VAL A 268 -32.09 11.72 39.93
C VAL A 268 -30.83 12.57 40.02
N MET A 269 -30.60 13.47 39.05
CA MET A 269 -29.34 14.22 38.91
C MET A 269 -29.49 15.74 38.98
N GLY A 270 -30.71 16.30 38.91
CA GLY A 270 -30.93 17.74 38.86
C GLY A 270 -30.50 18.40 37.55
N ILE A 271 -30.29 17.63 36.48
CA ILE A 271 -29.87 18.15 35.16
C ILE A 271 -31.10 18.43 34.28
N SER A 272 -30.94 19.33 33.30
CA SER A 272 -31.96 19.67 32.30
C SER A 272 -31.36 19.64 30.90
N CYS A 273 -32.20 19.46 29.89
CA CYS A 273 -31.77 19.43 28.49
C CYS A 273 -31.14 20.75 28.04
N VAL A 274 -29.97 20.67 27.39
CA VAL A 274 -29.28 21.82 26.79
C VAL A 274 -29.19 21.70 25.27
N GLU A 275 -29.30 22.84 24.58
CA GLU A 275 -29.02 22.94 23.13
C GLU A 275 -27.55 23.32 22.86
N GLU A 276 -26.82 23.83 23.87
CA GLU A 276 -25.41 24.24 23.77
C GLU A 276 -24.64 23.73 24.99
N PHE A 277 -23.44 23.19 24.78
CA PHE A 277 -22.53 22.81 25.86
C PHE A 277 -21.08 23.18 25.51
N GLU A 278 -20.41 23.94 26.38
CA GLU A 278 -19.01 24.38 26.21
C GLU A 278 -18.70 25.01 24.83
N GLY A 279 -19.67 25.74 24.25
CA GLY A 279 -19.54 26.40 22.93
C GLY A 279 -19.82 25.52 21.72
N ILE A 280 -20.32 24.30 21.94
CA ILE A 280 -20.79 23.38 20.89
C ILE A 280 -22.32 23.46 20.83
N ASP A 281 -22.86 23.82 19.66
CA ASP A 281 -24.29 23.94 19.42
C ASP A 281 -24.89 22.66 18.84
N TYR A 282 -26.03 22.19 19.37
CA TYR A 282 -26.83 21.12 18.80
C TYR A 282 -27.97 21.67 17.92
N ASN A 283 -27.65 21.90 16.65
CA ASN A 283 -28.62 22.41 15.68
C ASN A 283 -29.50 21.31 15.10
N THR A 284 -30.80 21.58 14.97
CA THR A 284 -31.81 20.63 14.46
C THR A 284 -32.71 21.33 13.44
N TYR A 285 -33.14 20.63 12.41
CA TYR A 285 -34.06 21.18 11.40
C TYR A 285 -35.40 20.43 11.41
N GLU A 286 -36.50 21.18 11.38
CA GLU A 286 -37.85 20.62 11.30
C GLU A 286 -38.24 20.43 9.83
N PHE A 287 -38.36 19.17 9.41
CA PHE A 287 -38.66 18.82 8.03
C PHE A 287 -40.16 18.85 7.76
N SER A 288 -40.57 19.60 6.74
CA SER A 288 -41.95 19.59 6.24
C SER A 288 -42.02 18.82 4.92
N SER A 289 -43.05 18.00 4.74
CA SER A 289 -43.28 17.23 3.51
C SER A 289 -43.49 18.07 2.25
N ALA A 290 -43.72 19.39 2.38
CA ALA A 290 -43.77 20.33 1.27
C ALA A 290 -42.39 20.86 0.86
N THR A 291 -41.36 20.59 1.67
CA THR A 291 -39.98 21.05 1.43
C THR A 291 -39.30 20.08 0.48
N ASP A 292 -38.62 20.61 -0.53
CA ASP A 292 -37.81 19.81 -1.43
C ASP A 292 -36.38 19.68 -0.88
N PRO A 293 -35.92 18.49 -0.43
CA PRO A 293 -34.57 18.29 0.12
C PRO A 293 -33.44 18.77 -0.80
N ASP A 294 -33.65 18.72 -2.11
CA ASP A 294 -32.59 19.01 -3.08
C ASP A 294 -32.35 20.52 -3.26
N ASN A 295 -33.33 21.35 -2.89
CA ASN A 295 -33.32 22.81 -3.10
C ASN A 295 -33.31 23.61 -1.79
N GLU A 296 -33.27 22.94 -0.63
CA GLU A 296 -33.24 23.61 0.68
C GLU A 296 -31.82 24.13 0.97
N ASP A 297 -31.76 25.42 1.35
CA ASP A 297 -30.52 26.19 1.49
C ASP A 297 -30.55 27.18 2.66
N SER A 298 -31.54 27.11 3.53
CA SER A 298 -31.58 27.93 4.74
C SER A 298 -30.35 27.70 5.62
N GLN A 299 -29.92 28.74 6.32
CA GLN A 299 -28.78 28.66 7.25
C GLN A 299 -29.03 27.65 8.38
N GLU A 300 -30.29 27.48 8.78
CA GLU A 300 -30.69 26.49 9.78
C GLU A 300 -30.49 25.07 9.26
N PHE A 301 -30.91 24.79 8.01
CA PHE A 301 -30.69 23.50 7.36
C PHE A 301 -29.20 23.20 7.16
N GLN A 302 -28.45 24.17 6.62
CA GLN A 302 -27.02 24.00 6.36
C GLN A 302 -26.21 23.72 7.63
N LYS A 303 -26.65 24.17 8.80
CA LYS A 303 -25.98 23.94 10.10
C LYS A 303 -26.57 22.78 10.91
N ALA A 304 -27.62 22.11 10.43
CA ALA A 304 -28.30 21.07 11.19
C ALA A 304 -27.45 19.79 11.35
N HIS A 305 -27.57 19.17 12.53
CA HIS A 305 -27.04 17.83 12.82
C HIS A 305 -28.09 16.76 12.51
N THR A 306 -29.36 17.07 12.78
CA THR A 306 -30.49 16.18 12.56
C THR A 306 -31.64 16.87 11.84
N VAL A 307 -32.37 16.08 11.04
CA VAL A 307 -33.55 16.50 10.28
C VAL A 307 -34.70 15.57 10.63
N HIS A 308 -35.80 16.13 11.15
CA HIS A 308 -36.96 15.37 11.65
C HIS A 308 -38.25 16.18 11.48
N PRO A 309 -39.43 15.56 11.25
CA PRO A 309 -39.67 14.13 11.01
C PRO A 309 -39.59 13.75 9.52
N ILE A 310 -39.10 12.56 9.23
CA ILE A 310 -39.05 12.01 7.88
C ILE A 310 -40.02 10.83 7.75
N VAL A 311 -40.90 10.92 6.76
CA VAL A 311 -41.93 9.90 6.51
C VAL A 311 -41.52 8.96 5.38
N GLU A 312 -40.92 9.49 4.30
CA GLU A 312 -40.56 8.69 3.13
C GLU A 312 -39.10 8.20 3.18
N PRO A 313 -38.84 6.90 2.96
CA PRO A 313 -37.47 6.37 2.92
C PRO A 313 -36.59 6.99 1.83
N THR A 314 -37.20 7.50 0.75
CA THR A 314 -36.49 8.17 -0.35
C THR A 314 -35.85 9.48 0.09
N ASP A 315 -36.47 10.20 1.01
CA ASP A 315 -35.97 11.50 1.47
C ASP A 315 -34.68 11.35 2.29
N PHE A 316 -34.45 10.23 2.98
CA PHE A 316 -33.17 9.94 3.63
C PHE A 316 -32.00 10.00 2.65
N TYR A 317 -32.13 9.38 1.48
CA TYR A 317 -31.05 9.36 0.48
C TYR A 317 -30.90 10.72 -0.21
N ARG A 318 -31.99 11.46 -0.43
CA ARG A 318 -31.96 12.81 -1.02
C ARG A 318 -31.30 13.80 -0.07
N LEU A 319 -31.70 13.79 1.20
CA LEU A 319 -31.04 14.56 2.26
C LEU A 319 -29.57 14.16 2.38
N HIS A 320 -29.24 12.86 2.37
CA HIS A 320 -27.85 12.41 2.42
C HIS A 320 -27.00 12.96 1.26
N ARG A 321 -27.52 12.91 0.04
CA ARG A 321 -26.87 13.50 -1.13
C ARG A 321 -26.70 15.02 -0.98
N ARG A 322 -27.73 15.72 -0.49
CA ARG A 322 -27.69 17.17 -0.31
C ARG A 322 -26.64 17.59 0.73
N PHE A 323 -26.65 16.98 1.91
CA PHE A 323 -25.66 17.25 2.95
C PHE A 323 -24.25 16.89 2.49
N ALA A 324 -24.05 15.79 1.77
CA ALA A 324 -22.75 15.46 1.19
C ALA A 324 -22.23 16.53 0.22
N HIS A 325 -23.11 17.14 -0.59
CA HIS A 325 -22.74 18.26 -1.46
C HIS A 325 -22.37 19.51 -0.66
N ILE A 326 -23.14 19.84 0.40
CA ILE A 326 -22.87 20.98 1.27
C ILE A 326 -21.52 20.81 1.97
N GLU A 327 -21.24 19.62 2.54
CA GLU A 327 -19.95 19.33 3.18
C GLU A 327 -18.78 19.42 2.20
N LEU A 328 -18.97 18.92 0.98
CA LEU A 328 -17.95 19.00 -0.06
C LEU A 328 -17.64 20.46 -0.44
N ASP A 329 -18.65 21.31 -0.59
CA ASP A 329 -18.46 22.75 -0.85
C ASP A 329 -17.77 23.47 0.32
N LEU A 330 -18.17 23.15 1.56
CA LEU A 330 -17.55 23.69 2.77
C LEU A 330 -16.08 23.27 2.87
N ALA A 331 -15.77 22.00 2.62
CA ALA A 331 -14.41 21.49 2.62
C ALA A 331 -13.54 22.19 1.56
N TYR A 332 -14.05 22.42 0.34
CA TYR A 332 -13.31 23.17 -0.67
C TYR A 332 -13.06 24.63 -0.27
N SER A 333 -14.06 25.28 0.33
CA SER A 333 -13.92 26.65 0.84
C SER A 333 -12.88 26.73 1.97
N GLU A 334 -12.92 25.76 2.89
CA GLU A 334 -11.97 25.67 3.99
C GLU A 334 -10.54 25.41 3.49
N ILE A 335 -10.37 24.51 2.51
CA ILE A 335 -9.09 24.26 1.86
C ILE A 335 -8.52 25.55 1.25
N GLU A 336 -9.33 26.35 0.56
CA GLU A 336 -8.88 27.62 -0.01
C GLU A 336 -8.54 28.67 1.07
N ASN A 337 -9.33 28.73 2.15
CA ASN A 337 -9.02 29.59 3.29
C ASN A 337 -7.71 29.20 3.96
N ILE A 338 -7.49 27.90 4.24
CA ILE A 338 -6.26 27.39 4.84
C ILE A 338 -5.07 27.66 3.92
N LYS A 339 -5.19 27.44 2.60
CA LYS A 339 -4.13 27.79 1.65
C LYS A 339 -3.78 29.27 1.69
N ALA A 340 -4.77 30.15 1.78
CA ALA A 340 -4.55 31.60 1.90
C ALA A 340 -3.86 31.94 3.23
N GLN A 341 -4.26 31.30 4.33
CA GLN A 341 -3.63 31.48 5.65
C GLN A 341 -2.16 31.02 5.64
N ILE A 342 -1.87 29.84 5.08
CA ILE A 342 -0.50 29.33 4.92
C ILE A 342 0.35 30.31 4.12
N LYS A 343 -0.18 30.84 3.01
CA LYS A 343 0.52 31.84 2.20
C LYS A 343 0.76 33.15 2.95
N ASN A 344 -0.20 33.60 3.76
CA ASN A 344 -0.03 34.82 4.56
C ASN A 344 0.98 34.62 5.71
N LEU A 345 1.08 33.41 6.25
CA LEU A 345 1.99 33.05 7.33
C LEU A 345 3.42 32.75 6.85
N SER A 346 3.61 32.34 5.59
CA SER A 346 4.92 31.94 5.06
C SER A 346 6.00 33.01 5.26
N HIS A 347 5.67 34.30 5.10
CA HIS A 347 6.63 35.39 5.32
C HIS A 347 7.15 35.49 6.76
N LYS A 348 6.45 34.88 7.73
CA LYS A 348 6.82 34.86 9.16
C LYS A 348 7.56 33.59 9.56
N THR A 349 7.68 32.60 8.68
CA THR A 349 8.41 31.36 8.98
C THR A 349 9.92 31.58 8.83
N PRO A 350 10.77 30.78 9.49
CA PRO A 350 12.23 30.88 9.36
C PRO A 350 12.74 30.71 7.92
N GLU A 351 12.04 29.88 7.12
CA GLU A 351 12.35 29.65 5.71
C GLU A 351 11.71 30.71 4.77
N GLY A 352 10.87 31.61 5.32
CA GLY A 352 10.17 32.63 4.56
C GLY A 352 9.33 32.06 3.41
N GLU A 353 9.30 32.77 2.28
CA GLU A 353 8.64 32.31 1.06
C GLU A 353 9.31 31.07 0.44
N ALA A 354 10.59 30.82 0.73
CA ALA A 354 11.32 29.68 0.16
C ALA A 354 10.87 28.34 0.76
N GLY A 355 10.27 28.35 1.96
CA GLY A 355 9.66 27.18 2.59
C GLY A 355 8.27 26.84 2.05
N LEU A 356 7.67 27.68 1.20
CA LEU A 356 6.34 27.42 0.65
C LEU A 356 6.42 26.36 -0.45
N THR A 357 5.82 25.19 -0.21
CA THR A 357 5.70 24.15 -1.22
C THR A 357 4.58 24.48 -2.21
N TRP A 358 4.85 24.29 -3.50
CA TRP A 358 3.84 24.38 -4.55
C TRP A 358 3.54 22.98 -5.10
N PRO A 359 2.28 22.52 -5.16
CA PRO A 359 1.08 23.12 -4.57
C PRO A 359 1.06 23.07 -3.03
N ILE A 360 0.37 24.03 -2.41
CA ILE A 360 0.20 24.10 -0.96
C ILE A 360 -0.66 22.92 -0.49
N GLY A 361 -0.24 22.27 0.61
CA GLY A 361 -0.92 21.10 1.18
C GLY A 361 -0.41 19.75 0.64
N ILE A 362 0.60 19.78 -0.22
CA ILE A 362 1.27 18.58 -0.75
C ILE A 362 2.71 18.54 -0.22
N ASN A 363 3.24 17.33 -0.06
CA ASN A 363 4.61 17.08 0.37
C ASN A 363 5.64 17.90 -0.45
N PRO A 364 6.71 18.39 0.19
CA PRO A 364 7.80 19.06 -0.50
C PRO A 364 8.45 18.13 -1.53
N PRO A 365 9.03 18.68 -2.62
CA PRO A 365 9.74 17.88 -3.61
C PRO A 365 10.94 17.14 -2.99
N PHE A 366 11.28 16.00 -3.56
CA PHE A 366 12.43 15.20 -3.15
C PHE A 366 13.72 16.01 -3.26
N LYS A 367 14.50 16.03 -2.17
CA LYS A 367 15.81 16.70 -2.12
C LYS A 367 16.91 15.65 -2.31
N PRO A 368 17.61 15.64 -3.45
CA PRO A 368 18.68 14.69 -3.71
C PRO A 368 19.86 14.92 -2.75
N GLN A 369 20.40 13.83 -2.19
CA GLN A 369 21.57 13.88 -1.30
C GLN A 369 22.88 13.83 -2.10
N SER A 370 22.87 13.09 -3.20
CA SER A 370 23.99 12.95 -4.12
C SER A 370 23.60 13.29 -5.56
N ARG A 371 24.60 13.44 -6.43
CA ARG A 371 24.39 13.59 -7.89
C ARG A 371 23.67 12.40 -8.54
N PHE A 372 23.68 11.23 -7.90
CA PHE A 372 23.04 10.02 -8.41
C PHE A 372 21.56 9.95 -8.04
N ASP A 373 21.10 10.77 -7.09
CA ASP A 373 19.71 10.82 -6.65
C ASP A 373 18.91 11.90 -7.41
N VAL A 374 19.53 12.60 -8.36
CA VAL A 374 18.88 13.67 -9.13
C VAL A 374 17.88 13.06 -10.11
N LEU A 375 16.61 13.34 -9.89
CA LEU A 375 15.52 12.91 -10.75
C LEU A 375 15.54 13.66 -12.10
N SER A 376 15.62 12.91 -13.20
CA SER A 376 15.62 13.46 -14.57
C SER A 376 14.23 13.93 -15.01
N TRP A 377 14.20 14.89 -15.93
CA TRP A 377 13.00 15.28 -16.65
C TRP A 377 12.98 14.58 -18.00
N ASP A 378 11.86 13.96 -18.31
CA ASP A 378 11.63 13.30 -19.59
C ASP A 378 10.91 14.28 -20.52
N TYR A 379 11.51 14.52 -21.68
CA TYR A 379 10.92 15.37 -22.71
C TYR A 379 9.96 14.57 -23.59
N PHE A 380 8.78 15.14 -23.85
CA PHE A 380 7.77 14.53 -24.70
C PHE A 380 7.05 15.56 -25.59
N THR A 381 6.43 15.01 -26.63
CA THR A 381 5.55 15.70 -27.57
C THR A 381 4.20 14.98 -27.58
N GLU A 382 3.23 15.44 -28.37
CA GLU A 382 1.92 14.75 -28.51
C GLU A 382 2.04 13.34 -29.10
N THR A 383 3.18 13.00 -29.70
CA THR A 383 3.37 11.75 -30.46
C THR A 383 4.53 10.90 -29.99
N HIS A 384 5.56 11.49 -29.38
CA HIS A 384 6.80 10.78 -29.03
C HIS A 384 7.32 11.16 -27.64
N LEU A 385 7.96 10.19 -26.99
CA LEU A 385 8.80 10.34 -25.80
C LEU A 385 10.27 10.25 -26.22
N TYR A 386 11.13 11.04 -25.59
CA TYR A 386 12.57 11.12 -25.92
C TYR A 386 13.47 10.47 -24.85
N THR A 387 12.87 9.62 -24.02
CA THR A 387 13.54 8.86 -22.98
C THR A 387 12.90 7.49 -22.94
N CYS A 388 13.48 6.56 -23.69
CA CYS A 388 12.85 5.27 -23.97
C CYS A 388 13.52 4.16 -23.14
N PRO A 389 12.74 3.18 -22.62
CA PRO A 389 13.28 2.10 -21.79
C PRO A 389 14.33 1.23 -22.50
N ASP A 390 14.20 1.10 -23.82
CA ASP A 390 15.11 0.36 -24.71
C ASP A 390 16.40 1.13 -25.04
N GLY A 391 16.56 2.35 -24.52
CA GLY A 391 17.70 3.23 -24.81
C GLY A 391 17.61 3.90 -26.19
N ALA A 392 16.49 3.75 -26.91
CA ALA A 392 16.28 4.46 -28.17
C ALA A 392 16.17 5.98 -27.93
N PRO A 393 16.65 6.82 -28.87
CA PRO A 393 16.59 8.28 -28.71
C PRO A 393 15.17 8.85 -28.80
N LYS A 394 14.23 8.11 -29.41
CA LYS A 394 12.82 8.46 -29.49
C LYS A 394 11.96 7.20 -29.62
N CYS A 395 10.79 7.22 -29.00
CA CYS A 395 9.79 6.16 -29.06
C CYS A 395 8.41 6.79 -29.20
N GLU A 396 7.52 6.13 -29.92
CA GLU A 396 6.14 6.59 -30.10
C GLU A 396 5.34 6.43 -28.81
N LEU A 397 4.46 7.39 -28.53
CA LEU A 397 3.53 7.33 -27.40
C LEU A 397 2.39 6.37 -27.70
N HIS A 398 2.27 5.33 -26.88
CA HIS A 398 1.24 4.31 -26.98
C HIS A 398 0.59 4.02 -25.63
N GLY A 399 -0.61 3.46 -25.65
CA GLY A 399 -1.32 3.01 -24.44
C GLY A 399 -1.51 4.11 -23.39
N ILE A 400 -1.09 3.81 -22.16
CA ILE A 400 -1.26 4.67 -20.98
C ILE A 400 -0.52 5.99 -21.12
N ASP A 401 0.69 6.00 -21.69
CA ASP A 401 1.47 7.24 -21.83
C ASP A 401 0.79 8.25 -22.75
N LYS A 402 0.17 7.77 -23.83
CA LYS A 402 -0.60 8.65 -24.73
C LYS A 402 -1.85 9.20 -24.04
N MET A 403 -2.57 8.34 -23.32
CA MET A 403 -3.75 8.75 -22.56
C MET A 403 -3.40 9.78 -21.47
N ASP A 404 -2.26 9.61 -20.79
CA ASP A 404 -1.74 10.56 -19.80
C ASP A 404 -1.47 11.93 -20.45
N VAL A 405 -0.76 11.96 -21.58
CA VAL A 405 -0.46 13.21 -22.30
C VAL A 405 -1.74 13.92 -22.76
N ASP A 406 -2.69 13.20 -23.36
CA ASP A 406 -3.96 13.77 -23.82
C ASP A 406 -4.79 14.34 -22.65
N ASP A 407 -4.85 13.62 -21.52
CA ASP A 407 -5.56 14.02 -20.30
C ASP A 407 -4.95 15.29 -19.67
N ILE A 408 -3.62 15.39 -19.64
CA ILE A 408 -2.93 16.54 -19.05
C ILE A 408 -3.08 17.78 -19.94
N ILE A 409 -3.03 17.62 -21.26
CA ILE A 409 -3.32 18.72 -22.19
C ILE A 409 -4.76 19.20 -21.98
N GLY A 410 -5.75 18.28 -21.95
CA GLY A 410 -7.15 18.63 -21.70
C GLY A 410 -7.37 19.34 -20.36
N THR A 411 -6.78 18.80 -19.29
CA THR A 411 -6.83 19.38 -17.94
C THR A 411 -6.18 20.76 -17.90
N SER A 412 -5.07 20.97 -18.59
CA SER A 412 -4.40 22.27 -18.65
C SER A 412 -5.30 23.35 -19.22
N VAL A 413 -6.01 23.05 -20.31
CA VAL A 413 -6.92 23.98 -20.98
C VAL A 413 -8.13 24.29 -20.12
N GLN A 414 -8.70 23.26 -19.49
CA GLN A 414 -9.80 23.45 -18.55
C GLN A 414 -9.39 24.38 -17.39
N ARG A 415 -8.22 24.15 -16.78
CA ARG A 415 -7.71 24.97 -15.68
C ARG A 415 -7.37 26.40 -16.11
N LEU A 416 -6.87 26.60 -17.33
CA LEU A 416 -6.67 27.93 -17.90
C LEU A 416 -8.01 28.66 -18.06
N ASN A 417 -9.01 27.98 -18.63
CA ASN A 417 -10.36 28.54 -18.80
C ASN A 417 -10.97 28.91 -17.44
N ASP A 418 -10.91 28.03 -16.44
CA ASP A 418 -11.44 28.32 -15.10
C ASP A 418 -10.78 29.54 -14.44
N LYS A 419 -9.44 29.66 -14.57
CA LYS A 419 -8.67 30.77 -14.01
C LYS A 419 -9.03 32.11 -14.64
N TYR A 420 -9.23 32.15 -15.94
CA TYR A 420 -9.45 33.38 -16.71
C TYR A 420 -10.93 33.64 -17.06
N LYS A 421 -11.84 32.74 -16.67
CA LYS A 421 -13.30 32.87 -16.88
C LYS A 421 -13.85 34.22 -16.43
N LYS A 422 -13.39 34.73 -15.28
CA LYS A 422 -13.81 36.03 -14.72
C LYS A 422 -13.38 37.23 -15.58
N GLN A 423 -12.38 37.06 -16.43
CA GLN A 423 -11.84 38.09 -17.33
C GLN A 423 -12.45 38.00 -18.73
N GLY A 424 -13.37 37.06 -18.97
CA GLY A 424 -14.03 36.87 -20.27
C GLY A 424 -13.13 36.25 -21.34
N LEU A 425 -11.98 35.67 -20.95
CA LEU A 425 -11.08 34.99 -21.88
C LEU A 425 -11.46 33.51 -21.98
N THR A 426 -11.44 32.98 -23.20
CA THR A 426 -11.58 31.55 -23.47
C THR A 426 -10.41 31.07 -24.31
N PHE A 427 -9.82 29.95 -23.91
CA PHE A 427 -8.70 29.29 -24.57
C PHE A 427 -9.19 28.06 -25.35
N ASP A 428 -8.90 28.03 -26.65
CA ASP A 428 -9.18 26.94 -27.58
C ASP A 428 -7.96 26.62 -28.47
N HIS A 429 -8.07 25.69 -29.42
CA HIS A 429 -7.03 25.34 -30.41
C HIS A 429 -5.62 25.14 -29.82
N VAL A 430 -5.46 24.05 -29.06
CA VAL A 430 -4.24 23.82 -28.28
C VAL A 430 -3.27 22.93 -29.02
N ARG A 431 -2.00 23.35 -29.03
CA ARG A 431 -0.87 22.57 -29.52
C ARG A 431 0.26 22.60 -28.50
N LEU A 432 0.80 21.43 -28.15
CA LEU A 432 1.96 21.32 -27.28
C LEU A 432 3.23 21.69 -28.07
N LEU A 433 4.00 22.64 -27.53
CA LEU A 433 5.32 22.99 -28.05
C LEU A 433 6.40 22.13 -27.37
N ASN A 434 6.45 22.19 -26.03
CA ASN A 434 7.37 21.41 -25.21
C ASN A 434 6.60 20.79 -24.05
N GLY A 435 6.75 19.48 -23.85
CA GLY A 435 6.27 18.79 -22.64
C GLY A 435 7.45 18.22 -21.86
N TYR A 436 7.48 18.47 -20.56
CA TYR A 436 8.42 17.83 -19.63
C TYR A 436 7.63 17.13 -18.55
N ARG A 437 7.97 15.88 -18.25
CA ARG A 437 7.40 15.12 -17.13
C ARG A 437 8.48 14.54 -16.23
N ARG A 438 8.17 14.39 -14.95
CA ARG A 438 9.07 13.78 -13.96
C ARG A 438 8.27 13.11 -12.86
N PHE A 439 8.65 11.89 -12.47
CA PHE A 439 8.09 11.24 -11.29
C PHE A 439 8.89 11.59 -10.04
N ASP A 440 8.25 12.23 -9.06
CA ASP A 440 8.79 12.48 -7.73
C ASP A 440 8.18 11.48 -6.73
N PRO A 441 8.98 10.59 -6.11
CA PRO A 441 8.47 9.59 -5.15
C PRO A 441 7.73 10.17 -3.94
N THR A 442 7.96 11.44 -3.58
CA THR A 442 7.37 12.07 -2.40
C THR A 442 5.99 12.66 -2.65
N ARG A 443 5.70 13.07 -3.90
CA ARG A 443 4.53 13.87 -4.24
C ARG A 443 3.82 13.45 -5.53
N GLY A 444 4.41 12.66 -6.41
CA GLY A 444 3.77 12.14 -7.63
C GLY A 444 4.36 12.69 -8.92
N MET A 445 3.54 12.73 -9.98
CA MET A 445 3.97 13.13 -11.33
C MET A 445 3.90 14.64 -11.53
N GLU A 446 5.03 15.25 -11.88
CA GLU A 446 5.17 16.66 -12.21
C GLU A 446 5.22 16.87 -13.72
N TYR A 447 4.55 17.92 -14.19
CA TYR A 447 4.51 18.30 -15.59
C TYR A 447 4.78 19.79 -15.79
N GLU A 448 5.58 20.11 -16.79
CA GLU A 448 5.78 21.47 -17.29
C GLU A 448 5.49 21.49 -18.79
N LEU A 449 4.43 22.20 -19.18
CA LEU A 449 3.94 22.26 -20.55
C LEU A 449 4.03 23.67 -21.10
N ASP A 450 4.63 23.81 -22.28
CA ASP A 450 4.55 25.01 -23.10
C ASP A 450 3.46 24.80 -24.16
N LEU A 451 2.31 25.45 -23.98
CA LEU A 451 1.15 25.32 -24.86
C LEU A 451 1.02 26.55 -25.75
N LEU A 452 0.78 26.31 -27.04
CA LEU A 452 0.28 27.32 -27.97
C LEU A 452 -1.25 27.23 -27.96
N VAL A 453 -1.93 28.30 -27.54
CA VAL A 453 -3.38 28.33 -27.37
C VAL A 453 -3.98 29.52 -28.11
N GLY A 454 -5.14 29.31 -28.73
CA GLY A 454 -5.99 30.39 -29.23
C GLY A 454 -6.66 31.08 -28.06
N GLU A 455 -6.38 32.36 -27.86
CA GLU A 455 -7.02 33.22 -26.86
C GLU A 455 -8.14 34.00 -27.56
N THR A 456 -9.39 33.74 -27.19
CA THR A 456 -10.54 34.54 -27.61
C THR A 456 -10.90 35.52 -26.50
N GLY A 457 -10.77 36.81 -26.78
CA GLY A 457 -11.14 37.88 -25.86
C GLY A 457 -12.65 38.18 -25.83
N PRO A 458 -13.12 39.05 -24.92
CA PRO A 458 -14.53 39.45 -24.83
C PRO A 458 -15.05 40.13 -26.12
N ASP A 459 -14.16 40.72 -26.91
CA ASP A 459 -14.47 41.35 -28.21
C ASP A 459 -14.55 40.33 -29.37
N ASN A 460 -14.51 39.02 -29.08
CA ASN A 460 -14.41 37.91 -30.06
C ASN A 460 -13.17 37.97 -30.98
N LEU A 461 -12.17 38.77 -30.63
CA LEU A 461 -10.87 38.77 -31.28
C LEU A 461 -10.10 37.51 -30.86
N ARG A 462 -9.64 36.75 -31.85
CA ARG A 462 -8.81 35.56 -31.66
C ARG A 462 -7.34 35.93 -31.85
N ASP A 463 -6.54 35.72 -30.82
CA ASP A 463 -5.08 35.81 -30.90
C ASP A 463 -4.47 34.44 -30.56
N VAL A 464 -3.21 34.22 -30.94
CA VAL A 464 -2.49 32.98 -30.62
C VAL A 464 -1.38 33.31 -29.65
N VAL A 465 -1.44 32.72 -28.46
CA VAL A 465 -0.53 33.03 -27.36
C VAL A 465 0.15 31.76 -26.85
N THR A 466 1.37 31.91 -26.35
CA THR A 466 2.07 30.83 -25.66
C THR A 466 1.84 30.95 -24.15
N LYS A 467 1.39 29.86 -23.51
CA LYS A 467 1.22 29.77 -22.06
C LYS A 467 2.00 28.59 -21.52
N ARG A 468 2.81 28.84 -20.49
CA ARG A 468 3.44 27.79 -19.69
C ARG A 468 2.54 27.37 -18.55
N VAL A 469 2.24 26.08 -18.45
CA VAL A 469 1.41 25.49 -17.41
C VAL A 469 2.24 24.48 -16.63
N LYS A 470 2.23 24.58 -15.30
CA LYS A 470 2.81 23.59 -14.41
C LYS A 470 1.68 22.81 -13.74
N LEU A 471 1.78 21.50 -13.73
CA LEU A 471 0.81 20.61 -13.13
C LEU A 471 1.50 19.59 -12.21
N LEU A 472 0.78 19.15 -11.20
CA LEU A 472 1.17 18.03 -10.36
C LEU A 472 -0.03 17.08 -10.28
N ARG A 473 0.18 15.82 -10.61
CA ARG A 473 -0.72 14.71 -10.30
C ARG A 473 -0.22 14.04 -9.02
N PRO A 474 -0.83 14.32 -7.86
CA PRO A 474 -0.34 13.81 -6.60
C PRO A 474 -0.52 12.30 -6.46
N LEU A 475 0.33 11.66 -5.65
CA LEU A 475 0.09 10.27 -5.23
C LEU A 475 -1.20 10.21 -4.41
N SER A 476 -2.00 9.17 -4.64
CA SER A 476 -3.17 8.87 -3.82
C SER A 476 -2.74 8.45 -2.41
N GLN A 477 -3.70 8.40 -1.48
CA GLN A 477 -3.44 7.79 -0.19
C GLN A 477 -3.04 6.32 -0.38
N VAL A 478 -2.15 5.84 0.50
CA VAL A 478 -1.73 4.45 0.48
C VAL A 478 -2.92 3.58 0.88
N GLU A 479 -3.42 2.81 -0.08
CA GLU A 479 -4.50 1.85 0.15
C GLU A 479 -3.91 0.46 0.39
N ILE A 480 -4.36 -0.21 1.45
CA ILE A 480 -4.01 -1.61 1.70
C ILE A 480 -4.96 -2.45 0.86
N ILE A 481 -4.47 -3.00 -0.25
CA ILE A 481 -5.21 -3.96 -1.06
C ILE A 481 -5.15 -5.32 -0.34
N PRO A 482 -6.28 -5.86 0.15
CA PRO A 482 -6.29 -7.17 0.80
C PRO A 482 -6.00 -8.24 -0.26
N MET A 483 -4.84 -8.91 -0.14
CA MET A 483 -4.52 -10.06 -0.98
C MET A 483 -5.25 -11.31 -0.47
N PRO A 484 -5.67 -12.22 -1.37
CA PRO A 484 -6.20 -13.52 -0.96
C PRO A 484 -5.21 -14.27 -0.06
N TYR A 485 -5.74 -15.07 0.87
CA TYR A 485 -4.90 -15.82 1.81
C TYR A 485 -4.07 -16.88 1.09
N VAL A 486 -2.75 -16.87 1.32
CA VAL A 486 -1.79 -17.82 0.75
C VAL A 486 -1.07 -18.54 1.88
N THR A 487 -0.70 -19.81 1.66
CA THR A 487 0.05 -20.60 2.65
C THR A 487 1.36 -21.15 2.08
N GLU A 488 2.36 -21.20 2.94
CA GLU A 488 3.66 -21.83 2.66
C GLU A 488 3.56 -23.37 2.61
N THR A 489 2.42 -23.95 2.98
CA THR A 489 2.22 -25.40 3.04
C THR A 489 1.90 -26.04 1.69
N THR A 490 1.61 -25.25 0.67
CA THR A 490 1.20 -25.75 -0.65
C THR A 490 2.31 -26.56 -1.29
N ARG A 491 1.98 -27.75 -1.82
CA ARG A 491 2.97 -28.61 -2.48
C ARG A 491 3.43 -27.96 -3.79
N LEU A 492 4.75 -27.81 -3.94
CA LEU A 492 5.35 -27.22 -5.13
C LEU A 492 5.79 -28.30 -6.12
N TYR A 493 5.37 -28.19 -7.39
CA TYR A 493 5.81 -29.07 -8.47
C TYR A 493 6.93 -28.40 -9.26
N VAL A 494 8.17 -28.78 -8.95
CA VAL A 494 9.36 -28.24 -9.61
C VAL A 494 9.55 -28.96 -10.92
N ILE A 495 9.51 -28.22 -12.03
CA ILE A 495 9.63 -28.75 -13.39
C ILE A 495 11.01 -28.36 -13.91
N LEU A 496 11.83 -29.36 -14.23
CA LEU A 496 13.17 -29.18 -14.76
C LEU A 496 13.26 -29.72 -16.20
N PRO A 497 13.17 -28.85 -17.23
CA PRO A 497 13.50 -29.21 -18.60
C PRO A 497 14.99 -29.49 -18.75
N VAL A 498 15.34 -30.60 -19.41
CA VAL A 498 16.73 -31.03 -19.62
C VAL A 498 16.94 -31.33 -21.09
N THR A 499 17.90 -30.63 -21.69
CA THR A 499 18.39 -30.87 -23.04
C THR A 499 19.70 -31.66 -23.02
N VAL A 500 20.18 -32.04 -24.20
CA VAL A 500 21.42 -32.79 -24.39
C VAL A 500 22.65 -32.00 -23.93
N HIS A 501 22.61 -30.67 -23.98
CA HIS A 501 23.71 -29.79 -23.58
C HIS A 501 23.85 -29.65 -22.05
N ASP A 502 22.80 -30.00 -21.30
CA ASP A 502 22.71 -29.76 -19.87
C ASP A 502 23.28 -30.90 -19.01
N ARG A 503 23.71 -32.01 -19.64
CA ARG A 503 24.02 -33.28 -18.95
C ARG A 503 25.01 -33.14 -17.79
N GLU A 504 26.03 -32.30 -17.95
CA GLU A 504 27.06 -32.09 -16.91
C GLU A 504 26.53 -31.28 -15.70
N GLN A 505 25.57 -30.39 -15.93
CA GLN A 505 25.02 -29.50 -14.91
C GLN A 505 23.90 -30.17 -14.10
N VAL A 506 23.13 -31.08 -14.72
CA VAL A 506 22.03 -31.80 -14.05
C VAL A 506 22.51 -32.52 -12.79
N ALA A 507 23.72 -33.09 -12.81
CA ALA A 507 24.29 -33.75 -11.64
C ALA A 507 24.43 -32.79 -10.44
N LYS A 508 24.97 -31.59 -10.69
CA LYS A 508 25.12 -30.55 -9.66
C LYS A 508 23.77 -30.05 -9.16
N PHE A 509 22.81 -29.87 -10.06
CA PHE A 509 21.45 -29.49 -9.69
C PHE A 509 20.79 -30.53 -8.79
N LEU A 510 20.88 -31.82 -9.14
CA LEU A 510 20.31 -32.91 -8.32
C LEU A 510 20.96 -32.98 -6.93
N ASP A 511 22.28 -32.77 -6.85
CA ASP A 511 23.00 -32.72 -5.57
C ASP A 511 22.53 -31.55 -4.71
N SER A 512 22.38 -30.35 -5.30
CA SER A 512 21.86 -29.16 -4.61
C SER A 512 20.41 -29.35 -4.17
N TYR A 513 19.55 -29.90 -5.05
CA TYR A 513 18.15 -30.18 -4.75
C TYR A 513 18.02 -31.21 -3.63
N ALA A 514 18.88 -32.24 -3.61
CA ALA A 514 18.88 -33.22 -2.54
C ALA A 514 19.19 -32.58 -1.18
N GLN A 515 20.16 -31.68 -1.10
CA GLN A 515 20.53 -30.99 0.14
C GLN A 515 19.43 -30.06 0.65
N VAL A 516 18.78 -29.31 -0.25
CA VAL A 516 17.82 -28.27 0.13
C VAL A 516 16.42 -28.85 0.37
N VAL A 517 16.01 -29.83 -0.44
CA VAL A 517 14.64 -30.36 -0.40
C VAL A 517 14.58 -31.75 0.22
N LEU A 518 15.39 -32.70 -0.27
CA LEU A 518 15.25 -34.11 0.11
C LEU A 518 15.72 -34.38 1.54
N ASP A 519 16.81 -33.75 1.98
CA ASP A 519 17.34 -33.89 3.34
C ASP A 519 16.37 -33.31 4.38
N ILE A 520 15.77 -32.16 4.10
CA ILE A 520 14.88 -31.42 5.00
C ILE A 520 13.42 -31.91 4.91
N HIS A 521 13.11 -32.75 3.92
CA HIS A 521 11.75 -33.24 3.63
C HIS A 521 10.75 -32.12 3.32
N GLU A 522 11.21 -31.12 2.57
CA GLU A 522 10.43 -29.97 2.16
C GLU A 522 9.27 -30.39 1.23
N ASN A 523 8.10 -29.73 1.31
CA ASN A 523 6.91 -30.10 0.54
C ASN A 523 7.00 -29.66 -0.93
N SER A 524 7.93 -30.26 -1.67
CA SER A 524 8.07 -30.08 -3.11
C SER A 524 8.31 -31.42 -3.82
N MET A 525 8.10 -31.44 -5.13
CA MET A 525 8.26 -32.62 -5.97
C MET A 525 8.93 -32.23 -7.28
N LEU A 526 10.14 -32.74 -7.51
CA LEU A 526 10.86 -32.55 -8.76
C LEU A 526 10.37 -33.50 -9.84
N THR A 527 10.02 -32.95 -11.00
CA THR A 527 9.75 -33.68 -12.23
C THR A 527 10.78 -33.29 -13.28
N VAL A 528 11.56 -34.27 -13.74
CA VAL A 528 12.60 -34.06 -14.76
C VAL A 528 12.03 -34.31 -16.14
N VAL A 529 12.21 -33.39 -17.07
CA VAL A 529 11.64 -33.46 -18.42
C VAL A 529 12.77 -33.59 -19.43
N PHE A 530 12.99 -34.82 -19.90
CA PHE A 530 14.02 -35.12 -20.90
C PHE A 530 13.52 -34.78 -22.31
N ILE A 531 14.18 -33.83 -22.95
CA ILE A 531 13.86 -33.37 -24.30
C ILE A 531 14.79 -34.09 -25.27
N TYR A 532 14.21 -34.94 -26.11
CA TYR A 532 14.91 -35.70 -27.14
C TYR A 532 14.76 -35.03 -28.50
N ASP A 533 15.90 -34.81 -29.16
CA ASP A 533 15.92 -34.44 -30.56
C ASP A 533 15.35 -35.58 -31.42
N PRO A 534 14.73 -35.27 -32.58
CA PRO A 534 14.07 -36.29 -33.41
C PRO A 534 14.96 -37.45 -33.87
N LEU A 535 16.28 -37.21 -33.97
CA LEU A 535 17.30 -38.20 -34.33
C LEU A 535 17.64 -39.12 -33.15
N ASP A 536 17.93 -38.53 -31.99
CA ASP A 536 18.24 -39.26 -30.75
C ASP A 536 17.04 -40.09 -30.28
N ALA A 537 15.82 -39.60 -30.53
CA ALA A 537 14.60 -40.30 -30.18
C ALA A 537 14.41 -41.63 -30.92
N GLN A 538 15.10 -41.85 -32.05
CA GLN A 538 15.02 -43.11 -32.81
C GLN A 538 15.91 -44.20 -32.20
N ASN A 539 16.99 -43.81 -31.51
CA ASN A 539 18.01 -44.73 -30.98
C ASN A 539 17.85 -45.06 -29.49
N ILE A 540 16.74 -44.62 -28.84
CA ILE A 540 16.50 -44.78 -27.39
C ILE A 540 16.64 -46.23 -26.91
N GLN A 541 16.29 -47.22 -27.75
CA GLN A 541 16.32 -48.64 -27.37
C GLN A 541 17.74 -49.24 -27.39
N GLU A 542 18.66 -48.67 -28.16
CA GLU A 542 20.04 -49.17 -28.30
C GLU A 542 21.01 -48.37 -27.42
N GLU A 543 20.92 -47.04 -27.41
CA GLU A 543 21.75 -46.16 -26.59
C GLU A 543 20.97 -44.92 -26.16
N ASP A 544 20.54 -44.89 -24.89
CA ASP A 544 19.81 -43.75 -24.33
C ASP A 544 20.76 -42.63 -23.90
N VAL A 545 20.68 -41.52 -24.62
CA VAL A 545 21.40 -40.26 -24.39
C VAL A 545 21.33 -39.79 -22.93
N PHE A 546 20.19 -40.02 -22.26
CA PHE A 546 19.95 -39.64 -20.86
C PHE A 546 20.03 -40.83 -19.89
N GLY A 547 20.50 -42.00 -20.33
CA GLY A 547 20.56 -43.22 -19.51
C GLY A 547 21.34 -43.05 -18.21
N MET A 548 22.47 -42.34 -18.25
CA MET A 548 23.26 -42.00 -17.06
C MET A 548 22.44 -41.16 -16.06
N LEU A 549 21.74 -40.12 -16.52
CA LEU A 549 20.92 -39.26 -15.66
C LEU A 549 19.74 -40.02 -15.05
N LYS A 550 19.09 -40.90 -15.82
CA LYS A 550 18.03 -41.79 -15.31
C LYS A 550 18.55 -42.72 -14.22
N SER A 551 19.76 -43.24 -14.36
CA SER A 551 20.40 -44.04 -13.31
C SER A 551 20.69 -43.23 -12.04
N MET A 552 21.06 -41.96 -12.18
CA MET A 552 21.31 -41.04 -11.06
C MET A 552 20.02 -40.69 -10.32
N ILE A 553 18.92 -40.44 -11.05
CA ILE A 553 17.60 -40.25 -10.44
C ILE A 553 17.18 -41.50 -9.66
N THR A 554 17.38 -42.69 -10.24
CA THR A 554 17.09 -43.97 -9.57
C THR A 554 17.94 -44.16 -8.31
N TYR A 555 19.20 -43.68 -8.31
CA TYR A 555 20.04 -43.67 -7.11
C TYR A 555 19.46 -42.78 -6.01
N TYR A 556 19.01 -41.57 -6.35
CA TYR A 556 18.37 -40.66 -5.40
C TYR A 556 17.06 -41.20 -4.83
N GLU A 557 16.21 -41.81 -5.65
CA GLU A 557 14.98 -42.47 -5.17
C GLU A 557 15.26 -43.64 -4.22
N ARG A 558 16.37 -44.38 -4.42
CA ARG A 558 16.81 -45.43 -3.49
C ARG A 558 17.36 -44.87 -2.18
N LYS A 559 18.08 -43.74 -2.25
CA LYS A 559 18.66 -43.06 -1.09
C LYS A 559 17.58 -42.40 -0.21
N TYR A 560 16.52 -41.89 -0.83
CA TYR A 560 15.41 -41.19 -0.16
C TYR A 560 14.07 -41.90 -0.44
N PRO A 561 13.68 -42.93 0.34
CA PRO A 561 12.52 -43.78 0.05
C PRO A 561 11.17 -43.04 -0.01
N ASN A 562 11.08 -41.88 0.67
CA ASN A 562 9.88 -41.06 0.73
C ASN A 562 9.76 -40.06 -0.43
N ALA A 563 10.84 -39.88 -1.21
CA ALA A 563 10.88 -38.97 -2.35
C ALA A 563 10.74 -39.74 -3.66
N LYS A 564 9.87 -39.26 -4.54
CA LYS A 564 9.72 -39.76 -5.92
C LYS A 564 10.07 -38.65 -6.88
N ILE A 565 10.92 -38.95 -7.86
CA ILE A 565 11.38 -37.99 -8.86
C ILE A 565 10.93 -38.54 -10.23
N PRO A 566 9.67 -38.32 -10.64
CA PRO A 566 9.22 -38.76 -11.94
C PRO A 566 10.00 -38.07 -13.05
N TRP A 567 10.18 -38.78 -14.16
CA TRP A 567 10.69 -38.17 -15.38
C TRP A 567 9.73 -38.36 -16.56
N ILE A 568 9.71 -37.39 -17.47
CA ILE A 568 8.89 -37.39 -18.68
C ILE A 568 9.82 -37.23 -19.88
N SER A 569 9.71 -38.12 -20.87
CA SER A 569 10.40 -37.97 -22.15
C SER A 569 9.50 -37.26 -23.16
N ILE A 570 9.99 -36.18 -23.76
CA ILE A 570 9.32 -35.42 -24.82
C ILE A 570 10.18 -35.49 -26.08
N LYS A 571 9.55 -35.78 -27.23
CA LYS A 571 10.19 -35.70 -28.55
C LYS A 571 9.74 -34.41 -29.23
N THR A 572 10.65 -33.49 -29.48
CA THR A 572 10.36 -32.26 -30.21
C THR A 572 11.60 -31.75 -30.91
N ASP A 573 11.40 -31.17 -32.08
CA ASP A 573 12.36 -30.41 -32.88
C ASP A 573 12.60 -28.99 -32.36
N VAL A 574 11.57 -28.36 -31.75
CA VAL A 574 11.65 -27.00 -31.19
C VAL A 574 11.14 -27.01 -29.74
N PRO A 575 12.03 -27.03 -28.74
CA PRO A 575 11.63 -27.07 -27.33
C PRO A 575 11.20 -25.68 -26.84
N THR A 576 9.92 -25.34 -27.03
CA THR A 576 9.33 -24.12 -26.42
C THR A 576 8.68 -24.42 -25.08
N GLN A 577 8.72 -23.45 -24.15
CA GLN A 577 8.10 -23.59 -22.82
C GLN A 577 6.62 -23.99 -22.91
N LEU A 578 5.87 -23.42 -23.87
CA LEU A 578 4.46 -23.74 -24.09
C LEU A 578 4.24 -25.20 -24.52
N LYS A 579 5.04 -25.73 -25.46
CA LYS A 579 4.95 -27.14 -25.90
C LYS A 579 5.23 -28.10 -24.75
N ILE A 580 6.21 -27.76 -23.91
CA ILE A 580 6.58 -28.54 -22.73
C ILE A 580 5.43 -28.51 -21.71
N MET A 581 4.90 -27.32 -21.40
CA MET A 581 3.83 -27.16 -20.43
C MET A 581 2.50 -27.77 -20.89
N ASP A 582 2.19 -27.79 -22.19
CA ASP A 582 1.00 -28.46 -22.74
C ASP A 582 0.99 -29.97 -22.47
N ILE A 583 2.17 -30.60 -22.36
CA ILE A 583 2.31 -32.02 -22.01
C ILE A 583 2.27 -32.22 -20.49
N ILE A 584 2.94 -31.34 -19.74
CA ILE A 584 3.06 -31.44 -18.29
C ILE A 584 1.74 -31.14 -17.59
N SER A 585 1.04 -30.09 -18.03
CA SER A 585 -0.27 -29.68 -17.53
C SER A 585 -1.27 -30.83 -17.52
N LYS A 586 -1.29 -31.65 -18.59
CA LYS A 586 -2.18 -32.83 -18.72
C LYS A 586 -1.85 -33.98 -17.76
N LYS A 587 -0.63 -34.04 -17.23
CA LYS A 587 -0.16 -35.09 -16.33
C LYS A 587 -0.26 -34.73 -14.84
N HIS A 588 -0.65 -33.50 -14.53
CA HIS A 588 -0.72 -32.97 -13.18
C HIS A 588 -2.15 -32.54 -12.84
N PRO A 589 -2.50 -32.47 -11.54
CA PRO A 589 -3.83 -32.05 -11.13
C PRO A 589 -4.05 -30.55 -11.43
N VAL A 590 -5.32 -30.15 -11.44
CA VAL A 590 -5.74 -28.78 -11.82
C VAL A 590 -5.25 -27.73 -10.82
N ASP A 591 -5.14 -28.10 -9.55
CA ASP A 591 -4.68 -27.26 -8.44
C ASP A 591 -3.15 -27.34 -8.22
N ALA A 592 -2.39 -27.97 -9.12
CA ALA A 592 -0.93 -28.02 -9.01
C ALA A 592 -0.31 -26.62 -9.14
N LEU A 593 0.53 -26.26 -8.18
CA LEU A 593 1.41 -25.10 -8.25
C LEU A 593 2.73 -25.50 -8.91
N PHE A 594 2.97 -25.00 -10.13
CA PHE A 594 4.21 -25.25 -10.86
C PHE A 594 5.27 -24.21 -10.51
N LEU A 595 6.52 -24.67 -10.47
CA LEU A 595 7.73 -23.85 -10.51
C LEU A 595 8.59 -24.37 -11.67
N LEU A 596 8.80 -23.54 -12.69
CA LEU A 596 9.76 -23.80 -13.76
C LEU A 596 11.15 -23.31 -13.34
N VAL A 597 12.16 -24.15 -13.56
CA VAL A 597 13.56 -23.89 -13.23
C VAL A 597 14.47 -24.39 -14.34
N THR A 598 15.69 -23.88 -14.36
CA THR A 598 16.78 -24.32 -15.24
C THR A 598 17.78 -25.19 -14.48
N VAL A 599 18.64 -25.90 -15.22
CA VAL A 599 19.71 -26.74 -14.64
C VAL A 599 20.80 -25.93 -13.95
N THR A 600 20.84 -24.62 -14.19
CA THR A 600 21.82 -23.67 -13.63
C THR A 600 21.35 -22.99 -12.36
N ASP A 601 20.09 -23.19 -11.95
CA ASP A 601 19.51 -22.51 -10.80
C ASP A 601 19.94 -23.18 -9.48
N GLU A 602 20.33 -22.36 -8.52
CA GLU A 602 20.55 -22.73 -7.12
C GLU A 602 19.30 -22.41 -6.32
N LEU A 603 18.55 -23.46 -5.96
CA LEU A 603 17.29 -23.33 -5.21
C LEU A 603 17.56 -23.20 -3.70
N THR A 604 16.85 -22.29 -3.06
CA THR A 604 16.86 -22.05 -1.61
C THR A 604 15.46 -22.24 -1.03
N ILE A 605 15.34 -22.50 0.27
CA ILE A 605 14.03 -22.70 0.93
C ILE A 605 13.22 -21.40 0.88
N GLU A 606 13.91 -20.28 1.09
CA GLU A 606 13.38 -18.93 1.01
C GLU A 606 12.75 -18.68 -0.36
N PHE A 607 13.44 -19.02 -1.45
CA PHE A 607 12.89 -18.90 -2.80
C PHE A 607 11.65 -19.78 -3.02
N LEU A 608 11.67 -21.04 -2.57
CA LEU A 608 10.52 -21.94 -2.71
C LEU A 608 9.29 -21.38 -1.97
N ASN A 609 9.48 -20.79 -0.79
CA ASN A 609 8.42 -20.12 -0.04
C ASN A 609 7.95 -18.84 -0.74
N ARG A 610 8.84 -18.05 -1.32
CA ARG A 610 8.48 -16.85 -2.11
C ARG A 610 7.63 -17.22 -3.32
N CYS A 611 7.97 -18.29 -4.02
CA CYS A 611 7.16 -18.82 -5.11
C CYS A 611 5.74 -19.17 -4.66
N ARG A 612 5.57 -19.82 -3.50
CA ARG A 612 4.25 -20.12 -2.92
C ARG A 612 3.49 -18.85 -2.56
N MET A 613 4.11 -17.95 -1.81
CA MET A 613 3.45 -16.75 -1.27
C MET A 613 3.09 -15.73 -2.35
N ASN A 614 3.86 -15.67 -3.44
CA ASN A 614 3.62 -14.73 -4.54
C ASN A 614 2.76 -15.33 -5.66
N THR A 615 2.28 -16.57 -5.55
CA THR A 615 1.41 -17.17 -6.57
C THR A 615 0.03 -17.44 -6.00
N ILE A 616 -1.01 -16.87 -6.61
CA ILE A 616 -2.38 -16.92 -6.10
C ILE A 616 -3.31 -17.42 -7.19
N ALA A 617 -3.91 -18.59 -6.98
CA ALA A 617 -4.80 -19.23 -7.96
C ALA A 617 -5.92 -18.28 -8.41
N GLY A 618 -6.05 -18.09 -9.73
CA GLY A 618 -7.05 -17.24 -10.34
C GLY A 618 -6.84 -15.73 -10.16
N TRP A 619 -5.75 -15.31 -9.51
CA TRP A 619 -5.46 -13.89 -9.24
C TRP A 619 -4.07 -13.44 -9.66
N GLN A 620 -3.00 -14.18 -9.37
CA GLN A 620 -1.63 -13.76 -9.64
C GLN A 620 -0.70 -14.91 -10.05
N ALA A 621 0.06 -14.69 -11.12
CA ALA A 621 1.20 -15.50 -11.53
C ALA A 621 2.51 -14.77 -11.22
N PHE A 622 3.53 -15.50 -10.77
CA PHE A 622 4.80 -14.93 -10.33
C PHE A 622 5.96 -15.30 -11.27
N PHE A 623 6.71 -14.29 -11.71
CA PHE A 623 7.87 -14.42 -12.59
C PHE A 623 9.10 -13.83 -11.89
N PRO A 624 9.93 -14.65 -11.22
CA PRO A 624 11.11 -14.17 -10.53
C PRO A 624 12.19 -13.72 -11.54
N ILE A 625 12.93 -12.67 -11.18
CA ILE A 625 14.15 -12.23 -11.88
C ILE A 625 15.34 -12.72 -11.05
N HIS A 626 16.06 -13.71 -11.59
CA HIS A 626 17.18 -14.34 -10.92
C HIS A 626 18.45 -13.47 -10.94
N PHE A 627 19.36 -13.74 -10.01
CA PHE A 627 20.72 -13.21 -10.04
C PHE A 627 21.60 -14.10 -10.93
N ALA A 628 21.96 -13.61 -12.11
CA ALA A 628 22.80 -14.29 -13.09
C ALA A 628 24.28 -14.01 -12.81
N GLN A 629 25.05 -15.07 -12.57
CA GLN A 629 26.49 -15.01 -12.41
C GLN A 629 27.16 -14.63 -13.74
N TYR A 630 28.17 -13.77 -13.67
CA TYR A 630 29.04 -13.48 -14.81
C TYR A 630 29.95 -14.66 -15.17
N SER A 631 30.55 -14.63 -16.37
CA SER A 631 31.50 -15.65 -16.79
C SER A 631 32.66 -15.77 -15.79
N PRO A 632 32.82 -16.93 -15.12
CA PRO A 632 33.88 -17.11 -14.13
C PRO A 632 35.27 -16.92 -14.71
N GLU A 633 35.44 -17.15 -16.02
CA GLU A 633 36.70 -16.98 -16.73
C GLU A 633 37.12 -15.52 -16.89
N LEU A 634 36.16 -14.59 -16.89
CA LEU A 634 36.41 -13.17 -17.05
C LEU A 634 36.48 -12.42 -15.71
N VAL A 635 35.82 -12.96 -14.68
CA VAL A 635 35.70 -12.30 -13.36
C VAL A 635 36.78 -12.75 -12.39
N TYR A 636 37.18 -14.04 -12.40
CA TYR A 636 38.14 -14.56 -11.44
C TYR A 636 39.54 -14.75 -12.05
N ASP A 637 40.54 -14.13 -11.43
CA ASP A 637 41.95 -14.24 -11.84
C ASP A 637 42.57 -15.62 -11.52
N THR A 638 42.04 -16.35 -10.53
CA THR A 638 42.63 -17.61 -10.02
C THR A 638 41.63 -18.77 -9.96
N LYS A 639 42.03 -19.94 -10.47
CA LYS A 639 41.30 -21.22 -10.31
C LYS A 639 41.72 -21.94 -9.01
N PRO A 640 40.84 -22.67 -8.31
CA PRO A 640 39.45 -23.00 -8.68
C PRO A 640 38.46 -21.87 -8.36
N TYR A 641 37.42 -21.77 -9.19
CA TYR A 641 36.34 -20.80 -8.97
C TYR A 641 35.50 -21.17 -7.73
N PRO A 642 34.85 -20.18 -7.08
CA PRO A 642 34.00 -20.42 -5.92
C PRO A 642 32.92 -21.46 -6.20
N ALA A 643 32.65 -22.32 -5.21
CA ALA A 643 31.67 -23.38 -5.33
C ALA A 643 30.23 -22.85 -5.30
N THR A 644 29.98 -21.68 -4.72
CA THR A 644 28.67 -21.03 -4.58
C THR A 644 28.66 -19.71 -5.35
N VAL A 645 27.50 -19.29 -5.86
CA VAL A 645 27.37 -17.98 -6.51
C VAL A 645 27.43 -16.86 -5.45
N GLU A 646 28.50 -16.05 -5.51
CA GLU A 646 28.68 -14.87 -4.66
C GLU A 646 27.74 -13.75 -5.10
N PHE A 647 27.07 -13.12 -4.13
CA PHE A 647 26.15 -12.03 -4.39
C PHE A 647 26.91 -10.70 -4.36
N GLY A 648 26.92 -9.98 -5.48
CA GLY A 648 27.56 -8.67 -5.58
C GLY A 648 27.64 -8.16 -7.02
N ARG A 649 27.77 -6.84 -7.17
CA ARG A 649 27.80 -6.16 -8.48
C ARG A 649 28.96 -6.57 -9.38
N GLU A 650 30.06 -7.07 -8.79
CA GLU A 650 31.24 -7.52 -9.53
C GLU A 650 31.12 -8.96 -10.03
N PHE A 651 30.21 -9.74 -9.46
CA PHE A 651 30.09 -11.19 -9.69
C PHE A 651 28.87 -11.59 -10.53
N GLY A 652 27.91 -10.69 -10.69
CA GLY A 652 26.71 -10.92 -11.47
C GLY A 652 25.77 -9.73 -11.49
N HIS A 653 24.58 -9.95 -12.04
CA HIS A 653 23.52 -8.96 -12.17
C HIS A 653 22.15 -9.63 -12.12
N PHE A 654 21.09 -8.85 -11.97
CA PHE A 654 19.73 -9.35 -12.12
C PHE A 654 19.34 -9.28 -13.60
N ASP A 655 19.07 -10.45 -14.20
CA ASP A 655 18.80 -10.55 -15.64
C ASP A 655 17.33 -10.25 -15.93
N VAL A 656 17.04 -8.99 -16.28
CA VAL A 656 15.68 -8.53 -16.65
C VAL A 656 15.21 -9.03 -18.01
N HIS A 657 16.08 -9.68 -18.78
CA HIS A 657 15.77 -10.26 -20.09
C HIS A 657 15.51 -11.76 -20.03
N ALA A 658 15.72 -12.41 -18.88
CA ALA A 658 15.40 -13.81 -18.66
C ALA A 658 13.92 -14.05 -18.30
N PHE A 659 13.35 -15.12 -18.86
CA PHE A 659 11.96 -15.55 -18.67
C PHE A 659 11.85 -17.08 -18.51
N ASP A 660 12.91 -17.72 -18.06
CA ASP A 660 13.00 -19.17 -17.94
C ASP A 660 12.28 -19.70 -16.70
N GLU A 661 12.32 -18.92 -15.61
CA GLU A 661 11.71 -19.27 -14.33
C GLU A 661 10.32 -18.65 -14.17
N ALA A 662 9.36 -19.44 -13.68
CA ALA A 662 7.98 -19.00 -13.48
C ALA A 662 7.24 -19.86 -12.45
N CYS A 663 6.38 -19.22 -11.66
CA CYS A 663 5.49 -19.82 -10.67
C CYS A 663 4.02 -19.54 -10.98
N PHE A 664 3.22 -20.58 -11.22
CA PHE A 664 1.81 -20.43 -11.57
C PHE A 664 1.01 -21.70 -11.28
N TYR A 665 -0.31 -21.54 -11.08
CA TYR A 665 -1.22 -22.67 -10.94
C TYR A 665 -1.58 -23.29 -12.30
N ASN A 666 -1.74 -24.62 -12.34
CA ASN A 666 -2.15 -25.33 -13.55
C ASN A 666 -3.55 -24.90 -14.03
N SER A 667 -4.48 -24.57 -13.11
CA SER A 667 -5.79 -23.99 -13.43
C SER A 667 -5.68 -22.73 -14.28
N ASP A 668 -4.73 -21.88 -13.91
CA ASP A 668 -4.52 -20.56 -14.51
C ASP A 668 -3.86 -20.69 -15.87
N TYR A 669 -2.88 -21.60 -15.99
CA TYR A 669 -2.30 -21.99 -17.27
C TYR A 669 -3.37 -22.53 -18.23
N MET A 670 -4.18 -23.50 -17.81
CA MET A 670 -5.21 -24.11 -18.67
C MET A 670 -6.27 -23.10 -19.13
N THR A 671 -6.69 -22.20 -18.23
CA THR A 671 -7.67 -21.15 -18.55
C THR A 671 -7.11 -20.18 -19.59
N THR A 672 -5.89 -19.68 -19.35
CA THR A 672 -5.19 -18.77 -20.26
C THR A 672 -4.92 -19.42 -21.61
N ARG A 673 -4.49 -20.69 -21.62
CA ARG A 673 -4.20 -21.46 -22.83
C ARG A 673 -5.46 -21.68 -23.68
N THR A 674 -6.61 -21.93 -23.04
CA THR A 674 -7.89 -22.07 -23.72
C THR A 674 -8.31 -20.75 -24.37
N GLU A 675 -8.08 -19.61 -23.70
CA GLU A 675 -8.41 -18.29 -24.24
C GLU A 675 -7.52 -17.93 -25.44
N LEU A 676 -6.22 -18.19 -25.33
CA LEU A 676 -5.27 -18.06 -26.44
C LEU A 676 -5.71 -18.87 -27.68
N GLN A 677 -6.22 -20.10 -27.48
CA GLN A 677 -6.72 -20.93 -28.57
C GLN A 677 -7.98 -20.37 -29.25
N LYS A 678 -8.87 -19.69 -28.52
CA LYS A 678 -10.08 -19.07 -29.10
C LYS A 678 -9.76 -17.86 -29.98
N GLN A 679 -8.71 -17.12 -29.64
CA GLN A 679 -8.32 -15.90 -30.36
C GLN A 679 -7.55 -16.19 -31.65
N ARG A 680 -7.31 -17.46 -31.98
CA ARG A 680 -6.61 -17.89 -33.19
C ARG A 680 -7.44 -17.58 -34.44
N LYS A 681 -6.97 -16.62 -35.25
CA LYS A 681 -7.37 -16.45 -36.65
C LYS A 681 -6.34 -17.19 -37.52
N ASP A 682 -6.76 -18.26 -38.19
CA ASP A 682 -6.05 -19.05 -39.22
C ASP A 682 -4.58 -19.51 -38.97
N ASN A 683 -4.41 -20.84 -38.87
CA ASN A 683 -3.25 -21.68 -39.26
C ASN A 683 -1.78 -21.35 -38.88
N GLU A 684 -1.45 -20.30 -38.11
CA GLU A 684 -0.09 -20.13 -37.57
C GLU A 684 0.04 -20.83 -36.20
N ASP A 685 1.13 -21.58 -35.98
CA ASP A 685 1.44 -22.24 -34.71
C ASP A 685 1.92 -21.21 -33.67
N VAL A 686 0.94 -20.59 -33.01
CA VAL A 686 1.07 -19.62 -31.90
C VAL A 686 2.02 -20.07 -30.78
N SER A 687 2.32 -21.37 -30.68
CA SER A 687 3.23 -21.93 -29.67
C SER A 687 4.70 -21.57 -29.85
N GLU A 688 5.06 -20.98 -31.00
CA GLU A 688 6.43 -20.57 -31.34
C GLU A 688 6.62 -19.05 -31.22
N THR A 689 5.52 -18.28 -31.12
CA THR A 689 5.55 -16.82 -31.08
C THR A 689 5.62 -16.26 -29.65
N TYR A 690 5.02 -16.94 -28.67
CA TYR A 690 4.89 -16.42 -27.30
C TYR A 690 5.66 -17.27 -26.29
N ASN A 691 6.31 -16.61 -25.32
CA ASN A 691 6.76 -17.25 -24.09
C ASN A 691 5.62 -17.31 -23.03
N LEU A 692 5.85 -17.97 -21.90
CA LEU A 692 4.83 -18.05 -20.84
C LEU A 692 4.44 -16.67 -20.28
N TYR A 693 5.41 -15.78 -20.10
CA TYR A 693 5.20 -14.44 -19.58
C TYR A 693 4.24 -13.63 -20.46
N GLU A 694 4.50 -13.55 -21.77
CA GLU A 694 3.67 -12.85 -22.73
C GLU A 694 2.28 -13.49 -22.86
N MET A 695 2.19 -14.82 -22.78
CA MET A 695 0.92 -15.52 -22.79
C MET A 695 0.02 -15.05 -21.63
N PHE A 696 0.55 -15.03 -20.40
CA PHE A 696 -0.22 -14.55 -19.25
C PHE A 696 -0.51 -13.05 -19.34
N LEU A 697 0.44 -12.24 -19.80
CA LEU A 697 0.27 -10.79 -19.89
C LEU A 697 -0.82 -10.39 -20.91
N LYS A 698 -0.87 -11.04 -22.08
CA LYS A 698 -1.77 -10.67 -23.18
C LYS A 698 -3.12 -11.40 -23.15
N HIS A 699 -3.18 -12.60 -22.58
CA HIS A 699 -4.35 -13.49 -22.71
C HIS A 699 -4.94 -13.97 -21.37
N SER A 700 -4.49 -13.41 -20.24
CA SER A 700 -5.08 -13.68 -18.93
C SER A 700 -5.59 -12.41 -18.27
N ASN A 701 -6.52 -12.57 -17.32
CA ASN A 701 -6.96 -11.48 -16.43
C ASN A 701 -6.18 -11.49 -15.09
N LEU A 702 -5.05 -12.21 -15.04
CA LEU A 702 -4.25 -12.36 -13.84
C LEU A 702 -3.31 -11.17 -13.69
N HIS A 703 -3.02 -10.83 -12.44
CA HIS A 703 -1.90 -9.96 -12.12
C HIS A 703 -0.58 -10.72 -12.39
N VAL A 704 0.21 -10.27 -13.35
CA VAL A 704 1.52 -10.85 -13.65
C VAL A 704 2.57 -10.13 -12.81
N PHE A 705 2.95 -10.73 -11.69
CA PHE A 705 3.92 -10.15 -10.77
C PHE A 705 5.33 -10.56 -11.17
N ARG A 706 6.14 -9.60 -11.63
CA ARG A 706 7.55 -9.81 -11.96
C ARG A 706 8.43 -9.03 -11.00
N ALA A 707 9.33 -9.70 -10.29
CA ALA A 707 10.17 -9.06 -9.28
C ALA A 707 11.54 -9.69 -9.15
N VAL A 708 12.50 -8.87 -8.70
CA VAL A 708 13.86 -9.28 -8.36
C VAL A 708 13.84 -10.25 -7.18
N GLU A 709 14.50 -11.40 -7.34
CA GLU A 709 14.57 -12.45 -6.33
C GLU A 709 16.03 -12.80 -5.99
N PRO A 710 16.60 -12.19 -4.94
CA PRO A 710 18.01 -12.39 -4.56
C PRO A 710 18.38 -13.82 -4.17
N ASP A 711 17.39 -14.60 -3.71
CA ASP A 711 17.60 -15.98 -3.26
C ASP A 711 17.48 -16.99 -4.40
N LEU A 712 17.12 -16.55 -5.61
CA LEU A 712 17.21 -17.31 -6.85
C LEU A 712 18.50 -16.91 -7.59
N ARG A 713 19.50 -17.79 -7.54
CA ARG A 713 20.81 -17.54 -8.15
C ARG A 713 21.02 -18.51 -9.30
N GLN A 714 21.63 -18.02 -10.36
CA GLN A 714 21.90 -18.82 -11.54
C GLN A 714 23.39 -18.80 -11.88
N ARG A 715 23.96 -19.98 -12.10
CA ARG A 715 25.34 -20.13 -12.55
C ARG A 715 25.47 -19.75 -14.02
N TYR A 716 26.62 -19.18 -14.37
CA TYR A 716 26.92 -18.86 -15.75
C TYR A 716 26.96 -20.13 -16.62
N MET A 717 26.23 -20.11 -17.72
CA MET A 717 26.31 -21.12 -18.78
C MET A 717 26.17 -20.43 -20.14
N PRO A 718 26.98 -20.82 -21.15
CA PRO A 718 26.79 -20.34 -22.50
C PRO A 718 25.42 -20.78 -23.02
N ARG A 719 24.55 -19.81 -23.30
CA ARG A 719 23.21 -20.05 -23.85
C ARG A 719 23.26 -20.03 -25.38
N THR A 720 22.48 -20.91 -26.01
CA THR A 720 22.26 -20.89 -27.47
C THR A 720 20.91 -20.27 -27.75
N CYS A 721 20.89 -19.05 -28.31
CA CYS A 721 19.65 -18.37 -28.65
C CYS A 721 18.99 -19.04 -29.87
N ASN A 722 17.74 -19.47 -29.71
CA ASN A 722 17.00 -20.18 -30.76
C ASN A 722 16.49 -19.18 -31.82
N PRO A 723 16.93 -19.28 -33.09
CA PRO A 723 16.52 -18.37 -34.15
C PRO A 723 15.06 -18.55 -34.59
N HIS A 724 14.37 -19.60 -34.14
CA HIS A 724 12.95 -19.84 -34.42
C HIS A 724 12.01 -19.07 -33.49
N LEU A 725 12.52 -18.38 -32.46
CA LEU A 725 11.73 -17.51 -31.59
C LEU A 725 11.37 -16.20 -32.31
N SER A 726 10.43 -15.43 -31.74
CA SER A 726 10.14 -14.08 -32.22
C SER A 726 11.39 -13.19 -32.17
N GLU A 727 11.43 -12.18 -33.04
CA GLU A 727 12.57 -11.25 -33.16
C GLU A 727 12.91 -10.61 -31.80
N ASP A 728 11.89 -10.17 -31.05
CA ASP A 728 12.05 -9.57 -29.73
C ASP A 728 12.65 -10.53 -28.69
N LEU A 729 12.20 -11.79 -28.66
CA LEU A 729 12.70 -12.81 -27.73
C LEU A 729 14.12 -13.24 -28.10
N TYR A 730 14.41 -13.35 -29.39
CA TYR A 730 15.74 -13.66 -29.87
C TYR A 730 16.73 -12.54 -29.52
N HIS A 731 16.37 -11.27 -29.74
CA HIS A 731 17.18 -10.13 -29.35
C HIS A 731 17.38 -10.05 -27.83
N SER A 732 16.33 -10.29 -27.04
CA SER A 732 16.44 -10.32 -25.57
C SER A 732 17.42 -11.39 -25.09
N CYS A 733 17.41 -12.58 -25.71
CA CYS A 733 18.38 -13.64 -25.41
C CYS A 733 19.83 -13.21 -25.72
N LEU A 734 20.05 -12.54 -26.86
CA LEU A 734 21.39 -12.04 -27.23
C LEU A 734 21.89 -10.97 -26.25
N VAL A 735 21.00 -10.08 -25.80
CA VAL A 735 21.33 -9.05 -24.81
C VAL A 735 21.67 -9.71 -23.47
N SER A 736 20.83 -10.60 -22.95
CA SER A 736 21.09 -11.39 -21.73
C SER A 736 22.46 -12.10 -21.81
N GLN A 737 22.77 -12.75 -22.94
CA GLN A 737 24.05 -13.43 -23.13
C GLN A 737 25.24 -12.45 -23.08
N ALA A 738 25.11 -11.28 -23.69
CA ALA A 738 26.16 -10.26 -23.70
C ALA A 738 26.36 -9.64 -22.31
N GLU A 739 25.27 -9.34 -21.60
CA GLU A 739 25.32 -8.81 -20.23
C GLU A 739 25.85 -9.84 -19.23
N GLY A 740 25.62 -11.14 -19.47
CA GLY A 740 26.15 -12.23 -18.67
C GLY A 740 27.67 -12.45 -18.74
N LEU A 741 28.41 -11.75 -19.62
CA LEU A 741 29.85 -11.93 -19.73
C LEU A 741 30.61 -11.37 -18.52
N ALA A 742 30.47 -10.07 -18.27
CA ALA A 742 31.09 -9.36 -17.15
C ALA A 742 30.48 -7.95 -17.02
N SER A 743 30.77 -7.25 -15.93
CA SER A 743 30.34 -5.84 -15.78
C SER A 743 31.00 -4.95 -16.84
N LYS A 744 30.34 -3.83 -17.18
CA LYS A 744 30.87 -2.84 -18.14
C LYS A 744 32.26 -2.32 -17.76
N GLU A 745 32.54 -2.21 -16.46
CA GLU A 745 33.83 -1.76 -15.93
C GLU A 745 34.91 -2.82 -16.14
N GLN A 746 34.61 -4.10 -15.88
CA GLN A 746 35.52 -5.23 -16.13
C GLN A 746 35.80 -5.41 -17.63
N LEU A 747 34.77 -5.35 -18.48
CA LEU A 747 34.94 -5.44 -19.94
C LEU A 747 35.77 -4.30 -20.49
N ALA A 748 35.54 -3.07 -20.02
CA ALA A 748 36.35 -1.92 -20.42
C ALA A 748 37.82 -2.13 -20.03
N LYS A 749 38.09 -2.62 -18.81
CA LYS A 749 39.45 -2.96 -18.36
C LYS A 749 40.12 -3.98 -19.28
N LEU A 750 39.43 -5.08 -19.63
CA LEU A 750 39.95 -6.10 -20.54
C LEU A 750 40.26 -5.54 -21.94
N ILE A 751 39.41 -4.67 -22.48
CA ILE A 751 39.64 -4.01 -23.77
C ILE A 751 40.88 -3.10 -23.69
N PHE A 752 41.02 -2.32 -22.60
CA PHE A 752 42.19 -1.46 -22.40
C PHE A 752 43.48 -2.26 -22.26
N GLU A 753 43.45 -3.40 -21.57
CA GLU A 753 44.59 -4.32 -21.45
C GLU A 753 44.99 -4.89 -22.81
N HIS A 754 44.00 -5.35 -23.60
CA HIS A 754 44.23 -5.87 -24.95
C HIS A 754 44.82 -4.81 -25.91
N ASP A 755 44.30 -3.58 -25.88
CA ASP A 755 44.82 -2.46 -26.68
C ASP A 755 46.28 -2.13 -26.31
N ASN A 756 46.62 -2.23 -25.03
CA ASN A 756 47.99 -2.02 -24.56
C ASN A 756 48.92 -3.17 -25.00
N GLU A 757 48.45 -4.41 -24.97
CA GLU A 757 49.20 -5.56 -25.48
C GLU A 757 49.47 -5.44 -26.99
N ILE A 758 48.45 -5.09 -27.79
CA ILE A 758 48.61 -4.86 -29.23
C ILE A 758 49.63 -3.74 -29.50
N LYS A 759 49.54 -2.63 -28.77
CA LYS A 759 50.53 -1.54 -28.87
C LYS A 759 51.93 -2.03 -28.53
N SER A 760 52.09 -2.78 -27.44
CA SER A 760 53.40 -3.33 -27.03
C SER A 760 53.98 -4.32 -28.06
N GLN A 761 53.14 -5.16 -28.68
CA GLN A 761 53.55 -6.08 -29.75
C GLN A 761 53.94 -5.32 -31.02
N SER A 762 53.21 -4.27 -31.40
CA SER A 762 53.55 -3.42 -32.53
C SER A 762 54.87 -2.66 -32.33
N GLU A 763 55.17 -2.20 -31.12
CA GLU A 763 56.45 -1.56 -30.80
C GLU A 763 57.64 -2.54 -30.81
N ASN A 764 57.40 -3.81 -30.45
CA ASN A 764 58.42 -4.85 -30.50
C ASN A 764 58.74 -5.30 -31.93
N VAL A 765 57.75 -5.30 -32.84
CA VAL A 765 57.94 -5.60 -34.27
C VAL A 765 58.65 -4.46 -35.02
N VAL A 766 58.51 -3.21 -34.56
CA VAL A 766 59.23 -2.05 -35.13
C VAL A 766 60.67 -1.95 -34.62
N LYS A 767 61.00 -2.60 -33.49
CA LYS A 767 62.36 -2.66 -32.92
C LYS A 767 63.18 -3.87 -33.38
N SER A 768 62.55 -4.89 -33.97
CA SER A 768 63.20 -6.00 -34.68
C SER A 768 63.41 -5.67 -36.15
#